data_AF-A0A4Q1VT29-F1
#
_entry.id   AF-A0A4Q1VT29-F1
#
_cell.length_a   1.000
_cell.length_b   1.000
_cell.length_c   1.000
_cell.angle_alpha   90.00
_cell.angle_beta   90.00
_cell.angle_gamma   90.00
#
_symmetry.space_group_name_H-M   'P 1'
#
loop_
_entity.id
_entity.type
_entity.pdbx_description
1 polymer ?
#
loop_
_entity_poly.entity_id
_entity_poly.type
_entity_poly.pdbx_seq_one_letter_code
_entity_poly.pdbx_strand_id
1 'polypeptide(L)'
;MTFLDIAKVRPTVTQFLRDRIPNRQTLLLSWPFIAVNIFWFLVLVSWLPMIAGLQDILVRLRLGTAPDAFSVRPDTVSFVLVAVGILATGLVRFRFIPVLCVLPALMAVLLGIGPANLGNWSELAPWLLPIGLGLVALSGLCFVLHGRIRSPAVAAFLLLAGIEALSGIFPLAPSLEEGASAIPPVAPQPGAPTPAVFLTFGRLFHAYHLSVLDLLIVASLIVLGRFLVLVWRHNQPGWVGLRENADLRTTAVRTAWLSVPFFVLIGVLGWFWNGVGREAEAYAITVLATPGPTAAKSLEDALRQASAREQQKVAERSKASLGDATAKAKDGTTQLVGSVMPNVRASFPAYLMELRGCRWYDVFCHVMNGIKSVVNSVYRKARDAALNSLEAELRRADAYGKDQLDTKRRIATEAVDSFSRQTTRWADTAVSKAFETASWIGLILSIYGFIVAVKTVMVIMSRLLYRDTPDNPLFASLKPNTKNPVSHLPTVVGNEAVIPYRPPGSPDTYIALRYEIRNAVANVSLPQPGTGIFGRMLSGRYVLGLLRTSSLPKEGASIVVNAPSELVTWSLAPGEEIILRYDDLVAFSSTVRLAIEINFSLQATLFGRFLFHKAIGPGDVIMQTQGEAVAGHEKDAAESRRATSLKAWELQAGFQIQSNLDWRGVYLAPYNIRKQARSLLIYDNGPENSRWSSLGLIKAVRTFLLPF
;
A
#
# COMPACT_ATOMS: atom_id res chain seq x y z
N MET A 1 -24.80 -1.39 -72.69
CA MET A 1 -23.92 -2.46 -72.19
C MET A 1 -22.56 -2.24 -72.84
N THR A 2 -21.57 -1.75 -72.13
CA THR A 2 -20.72 -2.54 -71.22
C THR A 2 -20.39 -1.82 -69.91
N PHE A 3 -20.16 -2.62 -68.87
CA PHE A 3 -20.26 -2.30 -67.44
C PHE A 3 -18.90 -1.84 -66.85
N LEU A 4 -18.25 -0.83 -67.44
CA LEU A 4 -16.82 -0.59 -67.16
C LEU A 4 -16.37 0.88 -67.06
N ASP A 5 -17.23 1.82 -66.65
CA ASP A 5 -16.82 3.23 -66.47
C ASP A 5 -17.37 3.97 -65.23
N ILE A 6 -17.80 3.24 -64.18
CA ILE A 6 -18.24 3.84 -62.90
C ILE A 6 -17.28 3.43 -61.77
N ALA A 7 -15.99 3.74 -61.91
CA ALA A 7 -14.99 3.49 -60.86
C ALA A 7 -13.95 4.61 -60.69
N LYS A 8 -14.25 5.85 -61.12
CA LYS A 8 -13.27 6.96 -61.09
C LYS A 8 -13.66 8.21 -60.31
N VAL A 9 -14.72 8.21 -59.49
CA VAL A 9 -15.04 9.36 -58.65
C VAL A 9 -15.47 8.92 -57.25
N ARG A 10 -14.51 8.81 -56.33
CA ARG A 10 -14.56 9.25 -54.91
C ARG A 10 -13.46 8.57 -54.07
N PRO A 11 -12.45 9.36 -53.65
CA PRO A 11 -11.92 9.21 -52.31
C PRO A 11 -11.71 10.58 -51.66
N THR A 12 -12.76 11.39 -51.49
CA THR A 12 -12.61 12.71 -50.84
C THR A 12 -13.43 12.85 -49.55
N VAL A 13 -14.40 11.96 -49.31
CA VAL A 13 -15.24 12.03 -48.10
C VAL A 13 -14.68 11.16 -46.97
N THR A 14 -14.03 10.03 -47.28
CA THR A 14 -13.41 9.13 -46.29
C THR A 14 -12.11 9.68 -45.71
N GLN A 15 -11.44 10.58 -46.42
CA GLN A 15 -10.19 11.22 -45.96
C GLN A 15 -10.51 12.45 -45.08
N PHE A 16 -11.55 13.22 -45.41
CA PHE A 16 -12.02 14.34 -44.59
C PHE A 16 -12.62 13.89 -43.23
N LEU A 17 -13.27 12.72 -43.19
CA LEU A 17 -13.77 12.13 -41.93
C LEU A 17 -12.67 11.46 -41.09
N ARG A 18 -11.49 11.18 -41.67
CA ARG A 18 -10.34 10.62 -40.95
C ARG A 18 -9.53 11.70 -40.21
N ASP A 19 -9.55 12.94 -40.72
CA ASP A 19 -8.76 14.05 -40.16
C ASP A 19 -9.48 14.88 -39.07
N ARG A 20 -10.79 14.67 -38.86
CA ARG A 20 -11.57 15.37 -37.80
C ARG A 20 -11.97 14.53 -36.59
N ILE A 21 -11.60 13.24 -36.54
CA ILE A 21 -11.80 12.44 -35.33
C ILE A 21 -10.58 12.63 -34.42
N PRO A 22 -10.72 13.23 -33.22
CA PRO A 22 -9.59 13.38 -32.31
C PRO A 22 -8.97 12.01 -32.04
N ASN A 23 -7.68 11.94 -32.37
CA ASN A 23 -6.82 10.76 -32.38
C ASN A 23 -7.14 9.78 -31.23
N ARG A 24 -7.52 8.53 -31.54
CA ARG A 24 -7.77 7.43 -30.55
C ARG A 24 -6.60 7.24 -29.57
N GLN A 25 -5.39 7.68 -29.94
CA GLN A 25 -4.21 7.70 -29.07
C GLN A 25 -4.32 8.66 -27.87
N THR A 26 -5.05 9.78 -27.98
CA THR A 26 -5.28 10.70 -26.84
C THR A 26 -6.21 10.13 -25.76
N LEU A 27 -7.05 9.14 -26.10
CA LEU A 27 -7.86 8.37 -25.15
C LEU A 27 -7.03 7.32 -24.37
N LEU A 28 -5.95 6.81 -24.97
CA LEU A 28 -5.07 5.79 -24.38
C LEU A 28 -3.96 6.35 -23.49
N LEU A 29 -3.66 7.64 -23.61
CA LEU A 29 -2.68 8.40 -22.80
C LEU A 29 -3.27 8.96 -21.48
N SER A 30 -4.59 9.01 -21.31
CA SER A 30 -5.24 9.52 -20.08
C SER A 30 -5.45 8.49 -18.97
N TRP A 31 -5.16 7.20 -19.23
CA TRP A 31 -5.38 6.11 -18.27
C TRP A 31 -4.47 6.06 -17.02
N PRO A 32 -3.19 6.46 -17.04
CA PRO A 32 -2.40 6.56 -15.80
C PRO A 32 -2.95 7.63 -14.84
N PHE A 33 -3.62 8.66 -15.35
CA PHE A 33 -4.35 9.64 -14.53
C PHE A 33 -5.60 9.04 -13.90
N ILE A 34 -6.34 8.17 -14.61
CA ILE A 34 -7.50 7.45 -14.05
C ILE A 34 -7.09 6.56 -12.88
N ALA A 35 -5.94 5.87 -12.97
CA ALA A 35 -5.44 5.01 -11.90
C ALA A 35 -4.93 5.80 -10.67
N VAL A 36 -4.32 6.98 -10.88
CA VAL A 36 -3.95 7.89 -9.78
C VAL A 36 -5.21 8.44 -9.11
N ASN A 37 -6.24 8.79 -9.88
CA ASN A 37 -7.52 9.25 -9.33
C ASN A 37 -8.29 8.13 -8.61
N ILE A 38 -8.19 6.87 -9.05
CA ILE A 38 -8.76 5.70 -8.33
C ILE A 38 -8.01 5.45 -7.01
N PHE A 39 -6.68 5.61 -6.99
CA PHE A 39 -5.91 5.53 -5.74
C PHE A 39 -6.32 6.63 -4.76
N TRP A 40 -6.41 7.88 -5.21
CA TRP A 40 -6.89 8.98 -4.38
C TRP A 40 -8.37 8.84 -4.01
N PHE A 41 -9.19 8.22 -4.86
CA PHE A 41 -10.58 7.85 -4.56
C PHE A 41 -10.67 6.82 -3.43
N LEU A 42 -9.84 5.77 -3.43
CA LEU A 42 -9.78 4.80 -2.32
C LEU A 42 -9.28 5.45 -1.03
N VAL A 43 -8.32 6.39 -1.15
CA VAL A 43 -7.89 7.22 -0.03
C VAL A 43 -9.07 8.07 0.47
N LEU A 44 -9.83 8.73 -0.39
CA LEU A 44 -10.96 9.58 -0.01
C LEU A 44 -12.14 8.79 0.58
N VAL A 45 -12.41 7.58 0.07
CA VAL A 45 -13.38 6.63 0.66
C VAL A 45 -12.93 6.18 2.05
N SER A 46 -11.62 6.01 2.29
CA SER A 46 -11.11 5.76 3.64
C SER A 46 -11.18 6.96 4.59
N TRP A 47 -11.55 8.16 4.12
CA TRP A 47 -11.73 9.35 4.97
C TRP A 47 -13.12 9.42 5.60
N LEU A 48 -14.13 8.71 5.08
CA LEU A 48 -15.50 8.76 5.60
C LEU A 48 -15.61 8.37 7.09
N PRO A 49 -14.94 7.30 7.58
CA PRO A 49 -14.92 6.97 9.01
C PRO A 49 -14.17 8.03 9.84
N MET A 50 -13.19 8.71 9.23
CA MET A 50 -12.35 9.73 9.85
C MET A 50 -13.12 11.04 10.08
N ILE A 51 -13.96 11.44 9.11
CA ILE A 51 -14.85 12.60 9.20
C ILE A 51 -15.95 12.34 10.24
N ALA A 52 -16.52 11.13 10.27
CA ALA A 52 -17.50 10.73 11.28
C ALA A 52 -16.91 10.78 12.71
N GLY A 53 -15.67 10.29 12.89
CA GLY A 53 -14.96 10.38 14.17
C GLY A 53 -14.63 11.81 14.60
N LEU A 54 -14.23 12.68 13.66
CA LEU A 54 -13.97 14.09 13.93
C LEU A 54 -15.26 14.86 14.29
N GLN A 55 -16.38 14.54 13.63
CA GLN A 55 -17.70 15.09 13.96
C GLN A 55 -18.12 14.70 15.39
N ASP A 56 -17.93 13.45 15.80
CA ASP A 56 -18.25 12.99 17.16
C ASP A 56 -17.42 13.74 18.22
N ILE A 57 -16.12 13.95 17.96
CA ILE A 57 -15.23 14.73 18.84
C ILE A 57 -15.67 16.20 18.93
N LEU A 58 -16.00 16.84 17.80
CA LEU A 58 -16.43 18.24 17.75
C LEU A 58 -17.80 18.44 18.43
N VAL A 59 -18.73 17.51 18.28
CA VAL A 59 -20.03 17.53 18.98
C VAL A 59 -19.81 17.40 20.49
N ARG A 60 -18.92 16.51 20.94
CA ARG A 60 -18.62 16.32 22.38
C ARG A 60 -17.87 17.49 23.03
N LEU A 61 -16.96 18.13 22.28
CA LEU A 61 -16.30 19.38 22.70
C LEU A 61 -17.30 20.53 22.81
N ARG A 62 -18.26 20.63 21.87
CA ARG A 62 -19.30 21.66 21.88
C ARG A 62 -20.33 21.49 22.99
N LEU A 63 -20.53 20.25 23.47
CA LEU A 63 -21.39 19.91 24.62
C LEU A 63 -20.72 20.16 25.99
N GLY A 64 -19.49 20.71 26.03
CA GLY A 64 -18.85 21.13 27.28
C GLY A 64 -18.44 19.99 28.22
N THR A 65 -18.26 18.77 27.69
CA THR A 65 -17.79 17.64 28.51
C THR A 65 -16.34 17.88 28.97
N ALA A 66 -16.10 17.81 30.29
CA ALA A 66 -14.84 18.19 30.91
C ALA A 66 -13.65 17.33 30.43
N PRO A 67 -12.46 17.93 30.22
CA PRO A 67 -11.32 17.26 29.58
C PRO A 67 -10.63 16.15 30.39
N ASP A 68 -10.97 15.99 31.67
CA ASP A 68 -10.30 15.02 32.53
C ASP A 68 -10.79 13.57 32.32
N ALA A 69 -11.79 13.37 31.45
CA ALA A 69 -12.31 12.07 31.04
C ALA A 69 -11.85 11.63 29.63
N PHE A 70 -10.80 12.24 29.07
CA PHE A 70 -10.29 11.85 27.76
C PHE A 70 -9.34 10.63 27.83
N SER A 71 -9.86 9.42 27.63
CA SER A 71 -9.03 8.35 27.06
C SER A 71 -9.00 8.53 25.54
N VAL A 72 -8.07 9.35 25.04
CA VAL A 72 -7.84 9.40 23.59
C VAL A 72 -7.36 8.02 23.17
N ARG A 73 -8.18 7.29 22.39
CA ARG A 73 -7.75 5.99 21.86
C ARG A 73 -6.47 6.23 21.05
N PRO A 74 -5.40 5.45 21.26
CA PRO A 74 -4.13 5.60 20.51
C PRO A 74 -4.33 5.57 18.98
N ASP A 75 -5.37 4.85 18.56
CA ASP A 75 -5.87 4.74 17.21
C ASP A 75 -6.18 6.15 16.65
N THR A 76 -6.85 7.01 17.42
CA THR A 76 -7.29 8.35 17.01
C THR A 76 -6.11 9.30 16.78
N VAL A 77 -5.05 9.22 17.60
CA VAL A 77 -3.83 10.04 17.42
C VAL A 77 -3.06 9.60 16.17
N SER A 78 -2.98 8.28 15.95
CA SER A 78 -2.37 7.71 14.75
C SER A 78 -3.15 8.11 13.49
N PHE A 79 -4.48 8.12 13.56
CA PHE A 79 -5.36 8.58 12.49
C PHE A 79 -5.22 10.08 12.23
N VAL A 80 -5.08 10.93 13.24
CA VAL A 80 -4.86 12.39 13.09
C VAL A 80 -3.49 12.70 12.49
N LEU A 81 -2.43 12.01 12.90
CA LEU A 81 -1.08 12.21 12.33
C LEU A 81 -1.01 11.76 10.86
N VAL A 82 -1.67 10.64 10.53
CA VAL A 82 -1.83 10.18 9.14
C VAL A 82 -2.69 11.17 8.35
N ALA A 83 -3.76 11.71 8.94
CA ALA A 83 -4.60 12.74 8.33
C ALA A 83 -3.81 14.00 7.97
N VAL A 84 -3.03 14.53 8.91
CA VAL A 84 -2.21 15.73 8.70
C VAL A 84 -1.13 15.48 7.65
N GLY A 85 -0.47 14.31 7.66
CA GLY A 85 0.51 13.94 6.64
C GLY A 85 -0.09 13.80 5.24
N ILE A 86 -1.32 13.31 5.12
CA ILE A 86 -2.02 13.13 3.84
C ILE A 86 -2.66 14.44 3.35
N LEU A 87 -3.18 15.28 4.25
CA LEU A 87 -3.76 16.58 3.92
C LEU A 87 -2.66 17.56 3.48
N ALA A 88 -1.49 17.51 4.10
CA ALA A 88 -0.28 18.22 3.65
C ALA A 88 0.18 17.75 2.25
N THR A 89 0.17 16.45 1.96
CA THR A 89 0.55 15.94 0.62
C THR A 89 -0.52 16.16 -0.45
N GLY A 90 -1.80 16.18 -0.07
CA GLY A 90 -2.94 16.50 -0.94
C GLY A 90 -3.01 17.99 -1.32
N LEU A 91 -2.84 18.90 -0.37
CA LEU A 91 -2.76 20.35 -0.60
C LEU A 91 -1.60 20.74 -1.53
N VAL A 92 -0.46 20.05 -1.39
CA VAL A 92 0.72 20.29 -2.24
C VAL A 92 0.49 19.86 -3.69
N ARG A 93 -0.39 18.89 -3.96
CA ARG A 93 -0.55 18.27 -5.29
C ARG A 93 -1.84 18.60 -6.02
N PHE A 94 -2.96 18.82 -5.33
CA PHE A 94 -4.28 19.07 -5.90
C PHE A 94 -4.89 20.32 -5.27
N ARG A 95 -4.36 21.49 -5.64
CA ARG A 95 -4.54 22.80 -4.99
C ARG A 95 -5.99 23.26 -4.67
N PHE A 96 -7.05 22.56 -5.11
CA PHE A 96 -8.44 23.05 -4.98
C PHE A 96 -9.50 22.01 -4.58
N ILE A 97 -9.24 20.71 -4.72
CA ILE A 97 -10.29 19.68 -4.52
C ILE A 97 -10.65 19.47 -3.04
N PRO A 98 -9.69 19.39 -2.09
CA PRO A 98 -10.02 19.26 -0.67
C PRO A 98 -10.73 20.51 -0.12
N VAL A 99 -10.36 21.68 -0.63
CA VAL A 99 -10.92 22.98 -0.22
C VAL A 99 -12.41 23.08 -0.60
N LEU A 100 -12.79 22.63 -1.81
CA LEU A 100 -14.19 22.62 -2.26
C LEU A 100 -15.09 21.63 -1.51
N CYS A 101 -14.56 20.49 -1.06
CA CYS A 101 -15.32 19.52 -0.26
C CYS A 101 -15.53 19.97 1.20
N VAL A 102 -14.64 20.81 1.73
CA VAL A 102 -14.69 21.31 3.12
C VAL A 102 -15.41 22.67 3.21
N LEU A 103 -15.44 23.45 2.13
CA LEU A 103 -16.02 24.80 2.10
C LEU A 103 -17.47 24.90 2.58
N PRO A 104 -18.40 23.98 2.25
CA PRO A 104 -19.79 24.06 2.73
C PRO A 104 -19.89 23.88 4.24
N ALA A 105 -19.12 22.94 4.80
CA ALA A 105 -19.04 22.71 6.24
C ALA A 105 -18.36 23.89 6.96
N LEU A 106 -17.31 24.46 6.35
CA LEU A 106 -16.60 25.61 6.89
C LEU A 106 -17.44 26.90 6.84
N MET A 107 -18.20 27.11 5.76
CA MET A 107 -19.13 28.24 5.61
C MET A 107 -20.29 28.16 6.59
N ALA A 108 -20.86 26.97 6.83
CA ALA A 108 -21.89 26.78 7.85
C ALA A 108 -21.39 27.13 9.27
N VAL A 109 -20.11 26.81 9.57
CA VAL A 109 -19.46 27.16 10.82
C VAL A 109 -19.13 28.66 10.91
N LEU A 110 -18.58 29.26 9.84
CA LEU A 110 -18.21 30.67 9.79
C LEU A 110 -19.41 31.63 9.80
N LEU A 111 -20.54 31.22 9.23
CA LEU A 111 -21.78 31.99 9.24
C LEU A 111 -22.56 31.85 10.57
N GLY A 112 -22.03 31.11 11.56
CA GLY A 112 -22.66 30.97 12.87
C GLY A 112 -24.01 30.25 12.86
N ILE A 113 -24.32 29.51 11.78
CA ILE A 113 -25.61 28.83 11.61
C ILE A 113 -25.57 27.55 12.46
N GLY A 114 -25.96 27.68 13.73
CA GLY A 114 -26.17 26.54 14.61
C GLY A 114 -27.49 25.81 14.26
N PRO A 115 -27.56 24.48 14.42
CA PRO A 115 -28.78 23.70 14.18
C PRO A 115 -29.96 24.16 15.05
N ALA A 116 -29.71 24.89 16.14
CA ALA A 116 -30.74 25.45 17.03
C ALA A 116 -31.36 26.78 16.55
N ASN A 117 -30.73 27.49 15.60
CA ASN A 117 -31.22 28.76 15.06
C ASN A 117 -31.95 28.61 13.71
N LEU A 118 -31.95 27.41 13.16
CA LEU A 118 -32.80 27.05 12.03
C LEU A 118 -34.17 26.76 12.64
N GLY A 119 -35.16 27.61 12.36
CA GLY A 119 -36.54 27.42 12.79
C GLY A 119 -37.10 26.06 12.39
N ASN A 120 -38.35 25.78 12.76
CA ASN A 120 -38.99 24.47 12.53
C ASN A 120 -38.66 23.92 11.14
N TRP A 121 -38.01 22.75 11.11
CA TRP A 121 -37.38 22.19 9.91
C TRP A 121 -38.34 22.04 8.72
N SER A 122 -39.64 21.92 9.02
CA SER A 122 -40.75 21.93 8.05
C SER A 122 -40.84 23.19 7.20
N GLU A 123 -40.46 24.36 7.73
CA GLU A 123 -40.53 25.64 7.01
C GLU A 123 -39.32 25.87 6.09
N LEU A 124 -38.17 25.29 6.44
CA LEU A 124 -36.91 25.40 5.68
C LEU A 124 -36.73 24.30 4.63
N ALA A 125 -37.34 23.13 4.83
CA ALA A 125 -37.31 22.00 3.90
C ALA A 125 -37.64 22.35 2.43
N PRO A 126 -38.69 23.13 2.11
CA PRO A 126 -39.01 23.45 0.71
C PRO A 126 -37.96 24.33 0.03
N TRP A 127 -37.14 25.06 0.79
CA TRP A 127 -36.08 25.93 0.26
C TRP A 127 -34.71 25.23 0.20
N LEU A 128 -34.38 24.43 1.22
CA LEU A 128 -33.10 23.72 1.29
C LEU A 128 -32.98 22.59 0.27
N LEU A 129 -34.08 21.93 -0.09
CA LEU A 129 -34.11 20.88 -1.10
C LEU A 129 -33.69 21.37 -2.50
N PRO A 130 -34.30 22.42 -3.08
CA PRO A 130 -33.87 22.93 -4.38
C PRO A 130 -32.48 23.58 -4.34
N ILE A 131 -32.06 24.16 -3.22
CA ILE A 131 -30.69 24.69 -3.06
C ILE A 131 -29.66 23.56 -3.03
N GLY A 132 -29.94 22.48 -2.29
CA GLY A 132 -29.09 21.28 -2.24
C GLY A 132 -29.01 20.57 -3.60
N LEU A 133 -30.15 20.36 -4.26
CA LEU A 133 -30.20 19.82 -5.63
C LEU A 133 -29.50 20.75 -6.62
N GLY A 134 -29.66 22.06 -6.48
CA GLY A 134 -28.98 23.08 -7.28
C GLY A 134 -27.47 23.06 -7.08
N LEU A 135 -26.97 22.90 -5.85
CA LEU A 135 -25.54 22.79 -5.56
C LEU A 135 -24.96 21.45 -6.02
N VAL A 136 -25.70 20.35 -5.93
CA VAL A 136 -25.28 19.04 -6.47
C VAL A 136 -25.28 19.06 -8.00
N ALA A 137 -26.29 19.68 -8.62
CA ALA A 137 -26.36 19.84 -10.06
C ALA A 137 -25.29 20.81 -10.57
N LEU A 138 -25.05 21.93 -9.90
CA LEU A 138 -24.02 22.92 -10.27
C LEU A 138 -22.63 22.38 -10.02
N SER A 139 -22.38 21.70 -8.88
CA SER A 139 -21.10 21.04 -8.62
C SER A 139 -20.86 19.93 -9.62
N GLY A 140 -21.87 19.09 -9.93
CA GLY A 140 -21.83 18.08 -10.99
C GLY A 140 -21.61 18.68 -12.39
N LEU A 141 -22.27 19.80 -12.72
CA LEU A 141 -22.14 20.49 -14.00
C LEU A 141 -20.77 21.17 -14.14
N CYS A 142 -20.27 21.86 -13.11
CA CYS A 142 -18.89 22.36 -13.05
C CYS A 142 -17.89 21.21 -13.11
N PHE A 143 -18.17 20.07 -12.47
CA PHE A 143 -17.34 18.86 -12.56
C PHE A 143 -17.36 18.21 -13.94
N VAL A 144 -18.47 18.26 -14.67
CA VAL A 144 -18.59 17.70 -16.04
C VAL A 144 -18.01 18.66 -17.08
N LEU A 145 -18.23 19.96 -16.92
CA LEU A 145 -17.77 21.00 -17.84
C LEU A 145 -16.28 21.32 -17.66
N HIS A 146 -15.71 21.19 -16.46
CA HIS A 146 -14.29 21.47 -16.21
C HIS A 146 -13.48 20.24 -15.77
N GLY A 147 -14.11 19.23 -15.17
CA GLY A 147 -13.47 17.98 -14.75
C GLY A 147 -13.52 16.92 -15.86
N ARG A 148 -12.39 16.74 -16.55
CA ARG A 148 -12.22 15.62 -17.50
C ARG A 148 -12.18 14.28 -16.76
N ILE A 149 -13.33 13.65 -16.49
CA ILE A 149 -13.37 12.24 -16.07
C ILE A 149 -14.23 11.42 -17.03
N ARG A 150 -13.57 10.47 -17.70
CA ARG A 150 -14.15 9.47 -18.64
C ARG A 150 -14.45 8.12 -17.95
N SER A 151 -14.66 8.08 -16.64
CA SER A 151 -14.86 6.84 -15.90
C SER A 151 -16.30 6.71 -15.40
N PRO A 152 -17.10 5.74 -15.92
CA PRO A 152 -18.46 5.49 -15.46
C PRO A 152 -18.53 5.06 -13.99
N ALA A 153 -17.44 4.51 -13.42
CA ALA A 153 -17.39 4.13 -12.01
C ALA A 153 -17.39 5.34 -11.05
N VAL A 154 -16.80 6.46 -11.45
CA VAL A 154 -16.80 7.70 -10.64
C VAL A 154 -18.15 8.40 -10.71
N ALA A 155 -18.78 8.40 -11.89
CA ALA A 155 -20.15 8.90 -12.06
C ALA A 155 -21.17 8.04 -11.27
N ALA A 156 -21.03 6.71 -11.31
CA ALA A 156 -21.86 5.80 -10.53
C ALA A 156 -21.69 6.00 -9.01
N PHE A 157 -20.47 6.23 -8.52
CA PHE A 157 -20.24 6.55 -7.12
C PHE A 157 -20.83 7.90 -6.70
N LEU A 158 -20.68 8.96 -7.51
CA LEU A 158 -21.27 10.26 -7.20
C LEU A 158 -22.81 10.23 -7.26
N LEU A 159 -23.37 9.41 -8.14
CA LEU A 159 -24.80 9.18 -8.25
C LEU A 159 -25.31 8.34 -7.06
N LEU A 160 -24.58 7.32 -6.62
CA LEU A 160 -24.87 6.57 -5.39
C LEU A 160 -24.75 7.44 -4.14
N ALA A 161 -23.67 8.22 -4.00
CA ALA A 161 -23.48 9.17 -2.91
C ALA A 161 -24.54 10.29 -2.92
N GLY A 162 -25.02 10.69 -4.09
CA GLY A 162 -26.14 11.63 -4.25
C GLY A 162 -27.49 11.02 -3.89
N ILE A 163 -27.79 9.79 -4.32
CA ILE A 163 -28.99 9.04 -3.93
C ILE A 163 -29.00 8.79 -2.41
N GLU A 164 -27.84 8.52 -1.83
CA GLU A 164 -27.69 8.21 -0.40
C GLU A 164 -27.72 9.48 0.47
N ALA A 165 -27.17 10.60 -0.02
CA ALA A 165 -27.38 11.91 0.58
C ALA A 165 -28.86 12.33 0.53
N LEU A 166 -29.59 11.98 -0.53
CA LEU A 166 -31.03 12.21 -0.65
C LEU A 166 -31.86 11.27 0.24
N SER A 167 -31.46 10.00 0.42
CA SER A 167 -32.16 9.06 1.31
C SER A 167 -31.90 9.34 2.80
N GLY A 168 -30.75 9.94 3.15
CA GLY A 168 -30.51 10.48 4.50
C GLY A 168 -31.40 11.67 4.87
N ILE A 169 -32.01 12.34 3.87
CA ILE A 169 -32.93 13.48 4.06
C ILE A 169 -34.38 12.99 4.26
N PHE A 170 -34.72 11.78 3.80
CA PHE A 170 -36.04 11.16 3.98
C PHE A 170 -35.93 9.89 4.83
N PRO A 171 -36.17 9.94 6.16
CA PRO A 171 -36.29 8.72 6.94
C PRO A 171 -37.50 7.92 6.44
N LEU A 172 -37.25 6.75 5.86
CA LEU A 172 -38.29 5.74 5.64
C LEU A 172 -38.93 5.44 7.01
N ALA A 173 -40.28 5.49 7.03
CA ALA A 173 -41.09 5.43 8.23
C ALA A 173 -40.66 4.29 9.19
N PRO A 174 -40.75 4.50 10.52
CA PRO A 174 -40.40 3.48 11.49
C PRO A 174 -41.24 2.22 11.24
N SER A 175 -40.55 1.08 11.10
CA SER A 175 -41.14 -0.24 10.98
C SER A 175 -42.06 -0.51 12.18
N LEU A 176 -43.30 -0.89 11.88
CA LEU A 176 -44.43 -1.18 12.78
C LEU A 176 -44.23 -2.36 13.77
N GLU A 177 -43.01 -2.79 14.08
CA GLU A 177 -42.76 -3.97 14.92
C GLU A 177 -42.50 -3.67 16.42
N GLU A 178 -42.43 -2.41 16.85
CA GLU A 178 -42.42 -2.05 18.28
C GLU A 178 -43.84 -2.03 18.86
N GLY A 179 -44.47 -3.20 18.91
CA GLY A 179 -45.83 -3.38 19.40
C GLY A 179 -45.99 -4.63 20.27
N ALA A 180 -45.09 -4.89 21.24
CA ALA A 180 -45.30 -6.00 22.19
C ALA A 180 -44.47 -5.95 23.49
N SER A 181 -44.22 -4.78 24.08
CA SER A 181 -43.79 -4.76 25.50
C SER A 181 -44.58 -3.72 26.29
N ALA A 182 -45.53 -4.22 27.07
CA ALA A 182 -46.42 -3.46 27.94
C ALA A 182 -45.71 -3.02 29.23
N ILE A 183 -44.64 -2.24 29.10
CA ILE A 183 -44.11 -1.47 30.22
C ILE A 183 -44.43 0.00 29.92
N PRO A 184 -45.25 0.68 30.74
CA PRO A 184 -45.53 2.09 30.52
C PRO A 184 -44.20 2.87 30.55
N PRO A 185 -43.91 3.69 29.53
CA PRO A 185 -42.69 4.48 29.51
C PRO A 185 -42.72 5.43 30.72
N VAL A 186 -41.71 5.29 31.58
CA VAL A 186 -41.45 6.24 32.66
C VAL A 186 -41.31 7.62 32.01
N ALA A 187 -42.12 8.59 32.45
CA ALA A 187 -42.12 9.93 31.89
C ALA A 187 -40.69 10.49 31.85
N PRO A 188 -40.23 11.00 30.70
CA PRO A 188 -38.88 11.51 30.56
C PRO A 188 -38.68 12.66 31.54
N GLN A 189 -37.65 12.57 32.38
CA GLN A 189 -37.33 13.64 33.33
C GLN A 189 -37.00 14.93 32.56
N PRO A 190 -37.61 16.07 32.91
CA PRO A 190 -37.29 17.35 32.30
C PRO A 190 -35.82 17.69 32.62
N GLY A 191 -34.98 17.71 31.59
CA GLY A 191 -33.54 17.96 31.71
C GLY A 191 -32.64 16.79 31.31
N ALA A 192 -33.18 15.60 31.02
CA ALA A 192 -32.40 14.53 30.42
C ALA A 192 -32.07 14.87 28.95
N PRO A 193 -30.79 14.85 28.53
CA PRO A 193 -30.43 15.09 27.15
C PRO A 193 -31.13 14.05 26.27
N THR A 194 -31.91 14.52 25.30
CA THR A 194 -32.49 13.66 24.26
C THR A 194 -31.34 12.86 23.62
N PRO A 195 -31.45 11.52 23.50
CA PRO A 195 -30.42 10.74 22.83
C PRO A 195 -30.29 11.32 21.43
N ALA A 196 -29.14 11.93 21.15
CA ALA A 196 -28.84 12.48 19.84
C ALA A 196 -29.12 11.38 18.82
N VAL A 197 -30.11 11.61 17.96
CA VAL A 197 -30.39 10.73 16.83
C VAL A 197 -29.13 10.75 15.98
N PHE A 198 -28.29 9.73 16.17
CA PHE A 198 -27.08 9.55 15.38
C PHE A 198 -27.51 9.50 13.91
N LEU A 199 -27.03 10.47 13.13
CA LEU A 199 -27.13 10.49 11.68
C LEU A 199 -26.80 9.08 11.16
N THR A 200 -27.69 8.55 10.33
CA THR A 200 -27.77 7.17 9.82
C THR A 200 -26.47 6.61 9.23
N PHE A 201 -25.51 7.46 8.84
CA PHE A 201 -24.14 7.06 8.50
C PHE A 201 -23.49 6.22 9.60
N GLY A 202 -23.73 6.57 10.87
CA GLY A 202 -23.22 5.83 12.02
C GLY A 202 -23.83 4.44 12.16
N ARG A 203 -25.11 4.23 11.81
CA ARG A 203 -25.80 2.93 12.00
C ARG A 203 -25.49 1.91 10.90
N LEU A 204 -25.39 2.32 9.63
CA LEU A 204 -25.04 1.40 8.54
C LEU A 204 -23.56 0.98 8.60
N PHE A 205 -22.66 1.90 9.00
CA PHE A 205 -21.23 1.60 9.18
C PHE A 205 -20.87 1.09 10.59
N HIS A 206 -21.73 1.21 11.62
CA HIS A 206 -21.50 0.49 12.89
C HIS A 206 -21.55 -1.02 12.69
N ALA A 207 -22.39 -1.48 11.75
CA ALA A 207 -22.47 -2.87 11.35
C ALA A 207 -21.35 -3.27 10.36
N TYR A 208 -20.91 -2.34 9.50
CA TYR A 208 -19.79 -2.54 8.58
C TYR A 208 -18.51 -1.83 9.06
N HIS A 209 -17.87 -2.42 10.07
CA HIS A 209 -16.45 -2.15 10.30
C HIS A 209 -15.66 -2.80 9.16
N LEU A 210 -15.45 -2.07 8.06
CA LEU A 210 -14.44 -2.45 7.07
C LEU A 210 -13.12 -2.57 7.84
N SER A 211 -12.68 -3.81 8.06
CA SER A 211 -11.45 -4.03 8.78
C SER A 211 -10.31 -3.46 7.93
N VAL A 212 -9.23 -3.00 8.57
CA VAL A 212 -7.98 -2.63 7.87
C VAL A 212 -7.55 -3.73 6.91
N LEU A 213 -7.90 -4.97 7.26
CA LEU A 213 -7.63 -6.17 6.51
C LEU A 213 -8.52 -6.31 5.25
N ASP A 214 -9.80 -5.96 5.29
CA ASP A 214 -10.67 -5.89 4.10
C ASP A 214 -10.12 -4.87 3.09
N LEU A 215 -9.66 -3.72 3.59
CA LEU A 215 -8.99 -2.71 2.77
C LEU A 215 -7.69 -3.25 2.14
N LEU A 216 -6.89 -4.03 2.89
CA LEU A 216 -5.69 -4.66 2.37
C LEU A 216 -5.99 -5.72 1.30
N ILE A 217 -7.07 -6.47 1.43
CA ILE A 217 -7.50 -7.46 0.43
C ILE A 217 -7.94 -6.77 -0.85
N VAL A 218 -8.84 -5.78 -0.74
CA VAL A 218 -9.29 -5.01 -1.90
C VAL A 218 -8.10 -4.33 -2.57
N ALA A 219 -7.18 -3.74 -1.80
CA ALA A 219 -5.95 -3.17 -2.33
C ALA A 219 -5.09 -4.23 -3.06
N SER A 220 -4.90 -5.41 -2.46
CA SER A 220 -4.11 -6.51 -3.05
C SER A 220 -4.72 -7.03 -4.35
N LEU A 221 -6.05 -7.18 -4.41
CA LEU A 221 -6.78 -7.60 -5.60
C LEU A 221 -6.71 -6.53 -6.70
N ILE A 222 -6.82 -5.25 -6.34
CA ILE A 222 -6.65 -4.14 -7.30
C ILE A 222 -5.22 -4.11 -7.84
N VAL A 223 -4.22 -4.33 -6.97
CA VAL A 223 -2.80 -4.43 -7.38
C VAL A 223 -2.60 -5.61 -8.32
N LEU A 224 -3.18 -6.78 -8.02
CA LEU A 224 -3.12 -7.96 -8.87
C LEU A 224 -3.80 -7.71 -10.23
N GLY A 225 -5.02 -7.17 -10.23
CA GLY A 225 -5.74 -6.85 -11.46
C GLY A 225 -4.98 -5.86 -12.33
N ARG A 226 -4.41 -4.80 -11.72
CA ARG A 226 -3.56 -3.84 -12.41
C ARG A 226 -2.28 -4.49 -12.95
N PHE A 227 -1.64 -5.34 -12.16
CA PHE A 227 -0.46 -6.09 -12.57
C PHE A 227 -0.77 -6.93 -13.82
N LEU A 228 -1.86 -7.70 -13.82
CA LEU A 228 -2.28 -8.52 -14.95
C LEU A 228 -2.56 -7.67 -16.21
N VAL A 229 -3.27 -6.55 -16.06
CA VAL A 229 -3.55 -5.63 -17.18
C VAL A 229 -2.25 -5.04 -17.74
N LEU A 230 -1.31 -4.63 -16.87
CA LEU A 230 -0.04 -4.07 -17.30
C LEU A 230 0.88 -5.12 -17.94
N VAL A 231 0.95 -6.33 -17.39
CA VAL A 231 1.65 -7.46 -18.01
C VAL A 231 1.06 -7.71 -19.39
N TRP A 232 -0.26 -7.82 -19.53
CA TRP A 232 -0.88 -8.01 -20.84
C TRP A 232 -0.55 -6.87 -21.82
N ARG A 233 -0.78 -5.61 -21.41
CA ARG A 233 -0.61 -4.43 -22.26
C ARG A 233 0.84 -4.20 -22.67
N HIS A 234 1.79 -4.27 -21.73
CA HIS A 234 3.21 -4.01 -22.01
C HIS A 234 3.84 -5.12 -22.86
N ASN A 235 3.28 -6.32 -22.83
CA ASN A 235 3.78 -7.45 -23.63
C ASN A 235 3.09 -7.59 -24.98
N GLN A 236 2.00 -6.85 -25.25
CA GLN A 236 1.27 -6.94 -26.51
C GLN A 236 2.15 -6.79 -27.77
N PRO A 237 3.12 -5.84 -27.83
CA PRO A 237 4.05 -5.78 -28.96
C PRO A 237 4.97 -7.00 -29.05
N GLY A 238 5.42 -7.52 -27.91
CA GLY A 238 6.24 -8.73 -27.83
C GLY A 238 5.49 -9.95 -28.33
N TRP A 239 4.22 -10.11 -27.96
CA TRP A 239 3.36 -11.21 -28.40
C TRP A 239 3.10 -11.20 -29.91
N VAL A 240 2.95 -10.01 -30.52
CA VAL A 240 2.80 -9.89 -31.98
C VAL A 240 4.08 -10.35 -32.68
N GLY A 241 5.24 -9.85 -32.24
CA GLY A 241 6.53 -10.28 -32.81
C GLY A 241 6.81 -11.77 -32.63
N LEU A 242 6.36 -12.35 -31.52
CA LEU A 242 6.40 -13.79 -31.22
C LEU A 242 5.54 -14.63 -32.17
N ARG A 243 4.33 -14.15 -32.48
CA ARG A 243 3.41 -14.82 -33.39
C ARG A 243 3.95 -14.85 -34.82
N GLU A 244 4.70 -13.82 -35.22
CA GLU A 244 5.19 -13.65 -36.58
C GLU A 244 6.52 -14.35 -36.84
N ASN A 245 7.45 -14.36 -35.86
CA ASN A 245 8.85 -14.73 -36.11
C ASN A 245 9.37 -15.94 -35.34
N ALA A 246 8.67 -16.41 -34.31
CA ALA A 246 9.18 -17.45 -33.42
C ALA A 246 8.32 -18.72 -33.47
N ASP A 247 8.98 -19.88 -33.34
CA ASP A 247 8.31 -21.12 -32.97
C ASP A 247 7.82 -20.99 -31.52
N LEU A 248 6.65 -20.36 -31.37
CA LEU A 248 6.01 -20.06 -30.10
C LEU A 248 5.76 -21.34 -29.31
N ARG A 249 5.48 -22.46 -30.01
CA ARG A 249 5.29 -23.77 -29.37
C ARG A 249 6.58 -24.25 -28.74
N THR A 250 7.68 -24.27 -29.49
CA THR A 250 8.99 -24.68 -28.96
C THR A 250 9.45 -23.77 -27.83
N THR A 251 9.24 -22.45 -27.95
CA THR A 251 9.61 -21.50 -26.90
C THR A 251 8.76 -21.68 -25.64
N ALA A 252 7.45 -21.88 -25.77
CA ALA A 252 6.57 -22.12 -24.64
C ALA A 252 6.90 -23.44 -23.92
N VAL A 253 7.13 -24.52 -24.67
CA VAL A 253 7.53 -25.83 -24.10
C VAL A 253 8.86 -25.73 -23.36
N ARG A 254 9.87 -25.06 -23.95
CA ARG A 254 11.16 -24.84 -23.29
C ARG A 254 11.02 -23.95 -22.06
N THR A 255 10.21 -22.90 -22.10
CA THR A 255 9.93 -22.03 -20.95
C THR A 255 9.29 -22.84 -19.82
N ALA A 256 8.27 -23.64 -20.14
CA ALA A 256 7.60 -24.50 -19.17
C ALA A 256 8.59 -25.48 -18.52
N TRP A 257 9.40 -26.17 -19.34
CA TRP A 257 10.42 -27.09 -18.87
C TRP A 257 11.46 -26.42 -17.95
N LEU A 258 11.99 -25.27 -18.34
CA LEU A 258 12.96 -24.52 -17.53
C LEU A 258 12.34 -23.93 -16.25
N SER A 259 11.02 -23.78 -16.21
CA SER A 259 10.30 -23.31 -15.01
C SER A 259 9.99 -24.44 -14.02
N VAL A 260 10.08 -25.73 -14.43
CA VAL A 260 9.77 -26.88 -13.56
C VAL A 260 10.54 -26.85 -12.25
N PRO A 261 11.87 -26.64 -12.18
CA PRO A 261 12.60 -26.64 -10.91
C PRO A 261 12.08 -25.60 -9.92
N PHE A 262 11.64 -24.43 -10.41
CA PHE A 262 11.07 -23.38 -9.58
C PHE A 262 9.67 -23.75 -9.06
N PHE A 263 8.82 -24.33 -9.89
CA PHE A 263 7.50 -24.81 -9.45
C PHE A 263 7.62 -26.01 -8.49
N VAL A 264 8.58 -26.90 -8.71
CA VAL A 264 8.90 -27.98 -7.77
C VAL A 264 9.38 -27.41 -6.44
N LEU A 265 10.26 -26.40 -6.45
CA LEU A 265 10.70 -25.73 -5.22
C LEU A 265 9.53 -25.08 -4.47
N ILE A 266 8.66 -24.33 -5.15
CA ILE A 266 7.46 -23.76 -4.55
C ILE A 266 6.54 -24.86 -4.01
N GLY A 267 6.34 -25.94 -4.76
CA GLY A 267 5.53 -27.08 -4.35
C GLY A 267 6.07 -27.77 -3.11
N VAL A 268 7.38 -28.01 -3.04
CA VAL A 268 8.07 -28.59 -1.88
C VAL A 268 8.00 -27.66 -0.67
N LEU A 269 8.24 -26.36 -0.86
CA LEU A 269 8.11 -25.37 0.22
C LEU A 269 6.67 -25.28 0.71
N GLY A 270 5.69 -25.19 -0.19
CA GLY A 270 4.28 -25.16 0.16
C GLY A 270 3.82 -26.44 0.87
N TRP A 271 4.28 -27.60 0.40
CA TRP A 271 4.04 -28.88 1.05
C TRP A 271 4.67 -28.95 2.45
N PHE A 272 5.93 -28.53 2.58
CA PHE A 272 6.63 -28.46 3.86
C PHE A 272 5.94 -27.52 4.84
N TRP A 273 5.58 -26.30 4.42
CA TRP A 273 4.85 -25.35 5.26
C TRP A 273 3.46 -25.85 5.64
N ASN A 274 2.73 -26.48 4.72
CA ASN A 274 1.44 -27.10 5.02
C ASN A 274 1.57 -28.33 5.93
N GLY A 275 2.69 -29.06 5.85
CA GLY A 275 3.03 -30.17 6.75
C GLY A 275 3.30 -29.66 8.16
N VAL A 276 4.24 -28.71 8.29
CA VAL A 276 4.58 -28.03 9.55
C VAL A 276 3.34 -27.38 10.17
N GLY A 277 2.51 -26.72 9.37
CA GLY A 277 1.26 -26.12 9.81
C GLY A 277 0.28 -27.14 10.37
N ARG A 278 0.08 -28.27 9.67
CA ARG A 278 -0.80 -29.35 10.13
C ARG A 278 -0.29 -30.06 11.37
N GLU A 279 1.01 -30.32 11.47
CA GLU A 279 1.62 -30.92 12.66
C GLU A 279 1.57 -29.96 13.85
N ALA A 280 1.84 -28.68 13.64
CA ALA A 280 1.71 -27.65 14.68
C ALA A 280 0.27 -27.50 15.14
N GLU A 281 -0.70 -27.51 14.22
CA GLU A 281 -2.13 -27.50 14.53
C GLU A 281 -2.52 -28.76 15.32
N ALA A 282 -2.17 -29.95 14.85
CA ALA A 282 -2.46 -31.21 15.54
C ALA A 282 -1.85 -31.22 16.95
N TYR A 283 -0.58 -30.83 17.08
CA TYR A 283 0.09 -30.72 18.37
C TYR A 283 -0.63 -29.71 19.27
N ALA A 284 -0.98 -28.53 18.76
CA ALA A 284 -1.67 -27.52 19.54
C ALA A 284 -3.08 -27.97 19.95
N ILE A 285 -3.82 -28.67 19.08
CA ILE A 285 -5.09 -29.33 19.44
C ILE A 285 -4.86 -30.34 20.56
N THR A 286 -3.82 -31.19 20.50
CA THR A 286 -3.56 -32.17 21.58
C THR A 286 -3.17 -31.52 22.91
N VAL A 287 -2.41 -30.42 22.89
CA VAL A 287 -2.03 -29.67 24.10
C VAL A 287 -3.23 -28.93 24.69
N LEU A 288 -4.15 -28.48 23.84
CA LEU A 288 -5.39 -27.81 24.25
C LEU A 288 -6.55 -28.77 24.50
N ALA A 289 -6.39 -30.04 24.14
CA ALA A 289 -7.43 -31.05 24.30
C ALA A 289 -7.75 -31.21 25.78
N THR A 290 -9.01 -30.97 26.12
CA THR A 290 -9.53 -31.22 27.46
C THR A 290 -10.40 -32.47 27.44
N PRO A 291 -10.42 -33.29 28.51
CA PRO A 291 -11.38 -34.38 28.62
C PRO A 291 -12.79 -33.77 28.64
N GLY A 292 -13.50 -33.87 27.52
CA GLY A 292 -14.83 -33.35 27.28
C GLY A 292 -15.57 -34.23 26.27
N PRO A 293 -16.89 -34.04 26.06
CA PRO A 293 -17.71 -34.97 25.29
C PRO A 293 -17.41 -34.96 23.79
N THR A 294 -16.74 -33.92 23.27
CA THR A 294 -16.42 -33.79 21.84
C THR A 294 -14.97 -33.37 21.64
N ALA A 295 -14.21 -34.19 20.92
CA ALA A 295 -12.86 -33.83 20.49
C ALA A 295 -12.92 -32.60 19.56
N ALA A 296 -12.09 -31.60 19.82
CA ALA A 296 -11.96 -30.44 18.94
C ALA A 296 -11.53 -30.87 17.53
N LYS A 297 -12.22 -30.37 16.50
CA LYS A 297 -11.96 -30.73 15.10
C LYS A 297 -10.93 -29.80 14.44
N SER A 298 -10.73 -28.62 14.99
CA SER A 298 -9.82 -27.59 14.49
C SER A 298 -9.09 -26.91 15.64
N LEU A 299 -7.98 -26.21 15.35
CA LEU A 299 -7.28 -25.42 16.37
C LEU A 299 -8.15 -24.27 16.91
N GLU A 300 -9.00 -23.68 16.06
CA GLU A 300 -9.97 -22.66 16.48
C GLU A 300 -10.93 -23.23 17.54
N ASP A 301 -11.47 -24.42 17.29
CA ASP A 301 -12.35 -25.10 18.25
C ASP A 301 -11.61 -25.46 19.54
N ALA A 302 -10.36 -25.94 19.44
CA ALA A 302 -9.56 -26.29 20.60
C ALA A 302 -9.26 -25.07 21.47
N LEU A 303 -8.92 -23.93 20.87
CA LEU A 303 -8.71 -22.66 21.57
C LEU A 303 -10.01 -22.11 22.17
N ARG A 304 -11.14 -22.23 21.47
CA ARG A 304 -12.46 -21.88 22.01
C ARG A 304 -12.82 -22.71 23.23
N GLN A 305 -12.67 -24.03 23.15
CA GLN A 305 -12.95 -24.95 24.26
C GLN A 305 -12.03 -24.68 25.46
N ALA A 306 -10.72 -24.53 25.22
CA ALA A 306 -9.75 -24.21 26.26
C ALA A 306 -10.05 -22.85 26.93
N SER A 307 -10.37 -21.82 26.12
CA SER A 307 -10.75 -20.50 26.63
C SER A 307 -12.02 -20.55 27.46
N ALA A 308 -13.08 -21.23 26.98
CA ALA A 308 -14.34 -21.37 27.69
C ALA A 308 -14.15 -22.07 29.05
N ARG A 309 -13.32 -23.11 29.10
CA ARG A 309 -12.99 -23.84 30.34
C ARG A 309 -12.25 -22.97 31.34
N GLU A 310 -11.19 -22.30 30.92
CA GLU A 310 -10.43 -21.42 31.83
C GLU A 310 -11.29 -20.27 32.35
N GLN A 311 -12.19 -19.74 31.52
CA GLN A 311 -13.15 -18.73 31.94
C GLN A 311 -14.19 -19.29 32.91
N GLN A 312 -14.67 -20.52 32.74
CA GLN A 312 -15.56 -21.15 33.70
C GLN A 312 -14.88 -21.33 35.06
N LYS A 313 -13.63 -21.81 35.10
CA LYS A 313 -12.84 -21.91 36.34
C LYS A 313 -12.65 -20.55 37.01
N VAL A 314 -12.36 -19.52 36.22
CA VAL A 314 -12.25 -18.14 36.70
C VAL A 314 -13.59 -17.66 37.26
N ALA A 315 -14.70 -17.93 36.58
CA ALA A 315 -16.02 -17.52 37.03
C ALA A 315 -16.40 -18.19 38.35
N GLU A 316 -16.15 -19.51 38.49
CA GLU A 316 -16.36 -20.25 39.73
C GLU A 316 -15.50 -19.70 40.87
N ARG A 317 -14.21 -19.44 40.64
CA ARG A 317 -13.31 -18.81 41.64
C ARG A 317 -13.74 -17.39 42.01
N SER A 318 -14.20 -16.62 41.02
CA SER A 318 -14.69 -15.26 41.24
C SER A 318 -15.98 -15.25 42.04
N LYS A 319 -16.90 -16.20 41.76
CA LYS A 319 -18.11 -16.42 42.56
C LYS A 319 -17.78 -16.82 44.00
N ALA A 320 -16.83 -17.73 44.19
CA ALA A 320 -16.36 -18.14 45.51
C ALA A 320 -15.74 -16.95 46.28
N SER A 321 -14.83 -16.20 45.65
CA SER A 321 -14.23 -15.01 46.27
C SER A 321 -15.25 -13.92 46.56
N LEU A 322 -16.29 -13.77 45.72
CA LEU A 322 -17.37 -12.82 45.98
C LEU A 322 -18.24 -13.29 47.15
N GLY A 323 -18.49 -14.60 47.27
CA GLY A 323 -19.14 -15.20 48.44
C GLY A 323 -18.39 -14.89 49.73
N ASP A 324 -17.08 -15.08 49.74
CA ASP A 324 -16.22 -14.79 50.89
C ASP A 324 -16.16 -13.30 51.22
N ALA A 325 -16.04 -12.44 50.20
CA ALA A 325 -16.02 -11.00 50.38
C ALA A 325 -17.36 -10.46 50.89
N THR A 326 -18.48 -10.97 50.39
CA THR A 326 -19.82 -10.59 50.85
C THR A 326 -20.11 -11.08 52.27
N ALA A 327 -19.60 -12.25 52.65
CA ALA A 327 -19.65 -12.73 54.03
C ALA A 327 -18.88 -11.81 54.97
N LYS A 328 -17.67 -11.35 54.59
CA LYS A 328 -16.85 -10.40 55.36
C LYS A 328 -17.43 -8.98 55.38
N ALA A 329 -18.09 -8.56 54.31
CA ALA A 329 -18.69 -7.23 54.21
C ALA A 329 -19.92 -7.03 55.12
N LYS A 330 -20.52 -8.11 55.66
CA LYS A 330 -21.57 -8.01 56.70
C LYS A 330 -21.09 -7.22 57.93
N ASP A 331 -19.79 -7.13 58.16
CA ASP A 331 -19.19 -6.37 59.27
C ASP A 331 -19.05 -4.86 58.97
N GLY A 332 -19.60 -4.38 57.84
CA GLY A 332 -19.91 -2.96 57.60
C GLY A 332 -18.73 -2.03 57.27
N THR A 333 -17.51 -2.55 57.12
CA THR A 333 -16.27 -1.73 57.06
C THR A 333 -15.36 -1.94 55.84
N THR A 334 -15.51 -3.02 55.04
CA THR A 334 -14.61 -3.29 53.92
C THR A 334 -15.14 -2.83 52.56
N GLN A 335 -14.31 -2.08 51.81
CA GLN A 335 -14.55 -1.76 50.39
C GLN A 335 -14.60 -3.06 49.56
N LEU A 336 -15.71 -3.31 48.87
CA LEU A 336 -15.94 -4.55 48.10
C LEU A 336 -14.87 -4.69 47.02
N VAL A 337 -14.56 -3.61 46.31
CA VAL A 337 -13.53 -3.58 45.25
C VAL A 337 -12.16 -4.02 45.79
N GLY A 338 -11.74 -3.48 46.94
CA GLY A 338 -10.44 -3.76 47.53
C GLY A 338 -10.27 -5.20 48.02
N SER A 339 -11.37 -5.87 48.37
CA SER A 339 -11.37 -7.27 48.80
C SER A 339 -11.50 -8.27 47.64
N VAL A 340 -12.28 -7.94 46.61
CA VAL A 340 -12.58 -8.84 45.49
C VAL A 340 -11.52 -8.79 44.40
N MET A 341 -11.09 -7.60 43.98
CA MET A 341 -10.21 -7.44 42.82
C MET A 341 -8.84 -8.13 42.94
N PRO A 342 -8.13 -8.11 44.10
CA PRO A 342 -6.86 -8.82 44.23
C PRO A 342 -7.00 -10.34 44.02
N ASN A 343 -8.04 -10.95 44.59
CA ASN A 343 -8.31 -12.38 44.45
C ASN A 343 -8.71 -12.75 43.04
N VAL A 344 -9.54 -11.92 42.40
CA VAL A 344 -9.94 -12.12 41.01
C VAL A 344 -8.72 -11.98 40.08
N ARG A 345 -7.88 -10.94 40.25
CA ARG A 345 -6.64 -10.76 39.48
C ARG A 345 -5.67 -11.93 39.65
N ALA A 346 -5.47 -12.41 40.88
CA ALA A 346 -4.62 -13.55 41.18
C ALA A 346 -5.15 -14.87 40.61
N SER A 347 -6.46 -14.96 40.36
CA SER A 347 -7.10 -16.15 39.77
C SER A 347 -6.81 -16.33 38.28
N PHE A 348 -6.36 -15.27 37.59
CA PHE A 348 -5.93 -15.34 36.20
C PHE A 348 -4.41 -15.58 36.11
N PRO A 349 -3.95 -16.59 35.38
CA PRO A 349 -2.52 -16.74 35.11
C PRO A 349 -1.97 -15.52 34.35
N ALA A 350 -0.68 -15.21 34.57
CA ALA A 350 -0.01 -14.10 33.88
C ALA A 350 0.05 -14.32 32.36
N TYR A 351 0.19 -15.58 31.94
CA TYR A 351 0.25 -16.05 30.57
C TYR A 351 -0.54 -17.37 30.47
N LEU A 352 -1.18 -17.62 29.32
CA LEU A 352 -1.87 -18.88 29.08
C LEU A 352 -0.87 -20.01 28.74
N MET A 353 0.23 -19.66 28.07
CA MET A 353 1.24 -20.61 27.58
C MET A 353 2.67 -20.11 27.81
N GLU A 354 3.57 -20.97 28.28
CA GLU A 354 4.99 -20.64 28.42
C GLU A 354 5.72 -20.67 27.07
N LEU A 355 6.49 -19.61 26.81
CA LEU A 355 7.42 -19.53 25.69
C LEU A 355 8.67 -20.34 26.03
N ARG A 356 9.13 -21.19 25.10
CA ARG A 356 10.37 -21.97 25.29
C ARG A 356 11.56 -21.26 24.67
N GLY A 357 12.76 -21.43 25.22
CA GLY A 357 13.98 -20.97 24.52
C GLY A 357 14.19 -21.80 23.24
N CYS A 358 14.09 -21.16 22.06
CA CYS A 358 14.32 -21.82 20.77
C CYS A 358 15.73 -21.56 20.27
N ARG A 359 16.36 -22.57 19.66
CA ARG A 359 17.56 -22.37 18.85
C ARG A 359 17.17 -21.76 17.51
N TRP A 360 18.02 -20.93 16.92
CA TRP A 360 17.72 -20.16 15.69
C TRP A 360 17.29 -21.02 14.49
N TYR A 361 17.70 -22.29 14.44
CA TYR A 361 17.39 -23.23 13.37
C TYR A 361 16.14 -24.10 13.66
N ASP A 362 15.59 -24.04 14.87
CA ASP A 362 14.37 -24.76 15.25
C ASP A 362 13.14 -23.95 14.83
N VAL A 363 12.85 -23.99 13.52
CA VAL A 363 11.74 -23.26 12.91
C VAL A 363 10.41 -23.62 13.57
N PHE A 364 10.21 -24.90 13.92
CA PHE A 364 9.00 -25.37 14.58
C PHE A 364 8.83 -24.70 15.94
N CYS A 365 9.88 -24.68 16.77
CA CYS A 365 9.84 -23.99 18.06
C CYS A 365 9.52 -22.49 17.90
N HIS A 366 10.14 -21.81 16.93
CA HIS A 366 9.88 -20.39 16.66
C HIS A 366 8.44 -20.13 16.22
N VAL A 367 7.88 -20.97 15.35
CA VAL A 367 6.47 -20.91 14.93
C VAL A 367 5.56 -21.12 16.13
N MET A 368 5.81 -22.14 16.95
CA MET A 368 5.02 -22.42 18.14
C MET A 368 5.08 -21.29 19.17
N ASN A 369 6.25 -20.70 19.40
CA ASN A 369 6.38 -19.52 20.25
C ASN A 369 5.67 -18.30 19.67
N GLY A 370 5.66 -18.14 18.34
CA GLY A 370 4.87 -17.12 17.67
C GLY A 370 3.38 -17.27 17.97
N ILE A 371 2.84 -18.47 17.79
CA ILE A 371 1.44 -18.80 18.11
C ILE A 371 1.14 -18.53 19.58
N LYS A 372 1.97 -19.06 20.49
CA LYS A 372 1.84 -18.84 21.94
C LYS A 372 1.88 -17.36 22.30
N SER A 373 2.77 -16.59 21.68
CA SER A 373 2.89 -15.14 21.91
C SER A 373 1.64 -14.39 21.49
N VAL A 374 1.08 -14.72 20.31
CA VAL A 374 -0.19 -14.15 19.84
C VAL A 374 -1.32 -14.52 20.80
N VAL A 375 -1.46 -15.79 21.18
CA VAL A 375 -2.49 -16.23 22.12
C VAL A 375 -2.35 -15.54 23.47
N ASN A 376 -1.14 -15.45 24.02
CA ASN A 376 -0.87 -14.74 25.28
C ASN A 376 -1.20 -13.24 25.17
N SER A 377 -0.91 -12.61 24.03
CA SER A 377 -1.22 -11.19 23.81
C SER A 377 -2.73 -10.94 23.76
N VAL A 378 -3.46 -11.78 23.02
CA VAL A 378 -4.93 -11.75 22.95
C VAL A 378 -5.54 -12.00 24.33
N TYR A 379 -5.06 -13.03 25.02
CA TYR A 379 -5.50 -13.38 26.37
C TYR A 379 -5.28 -12.23 27.35
N ARG A 380 -4.09 -11.64 27.40
CA ARG A 380 -3.76 -10.51 28.27
C ARG A 380 -4.69 -9.33 28.00
N LYS A 381 -4.90 -8.97 26.73
CA LYS A 381 -5.78 -7.85 26.36
C LYS A 381 -7.24 -8.12 26.75
N ALA A 382 -7.73 -9.33 26.52
CA ALA A 382 -9.09 -9.73 26.91
C ALA A 382 -9.25 -9.74 28.44
N ARG A 383 -8.27 -10.28 29.17
CA ARG A 383 -8.23 -10.30 30.64
C ARG A 383 -8.25 -8.88 31.21
N ASP A 384 -7.36 -8.00 30.75
CA ASP A 384 -7.24 -6.65 31.30
C ASP A 384 -8.51 -5.82 31.00
N ALA A 385 -9.09 -5.97 29.80
CA ALA A 385 -10.37 -5.33 29.46
C ALA A 385 -11.53 -5.83 30.33
N ALA A 386 -11.59 -7.14 30.57
CA ALA A 386 -12.61 -7.73 31.42
C ALA A 386 -12.44 -7.21 32.86
N LEU A 387 -11.23 -7.28 33.41
CA LEU A 387 -10.93 -6.86 34.79
C LEU A 387 -11.31 -5.40 35.02
N ASN A 388 -11.02 -4.51 34.06
CA ASN A 388 -11.40 -3.11 34.13
C ASN A 388 -12.92 -2.92 34.10
N SER A 389 -13.65 -3.74 33.33
CA SER A 389 -15.12 -3.73 33.30
C SER A 389 -15.71 -4.16 34.64
N LEU A 390 -15.22 -5.26 35.21
CA LEU A 390 -15.66 -5.75 36.53
C LEU A 390 -15.34 -4.72 37.62
N GLU A 391 -14.15 -4.13 37.61
CA GLU A 391 -13.76 -3.11 38.57
C GLU A 391 -14.69 -1.89 38.50
N ALA A 392 -15.07 -1.45 37.29
CA ALA A 392 -16.02 -0.37 37.11
C ALA A 392 -17.42 -0.71 37.64
N GLU A 393 -17.90 -1.93 37.43
CA GLU A 393 -19.20 -2.39 37.96
C GLU A 393 -19.19 -2.54 39.48
N LEU A 394 -18.11 -3.10 40.05
CA LEU A 394 -17.95 -3.20 41.51
C LEU A 394 -17.84 -1.82 42.17
N ARG A 395 -17.17 -0.85 41.55
CA ARG A 395 -17.13 0.55 42.02
C ARG A 395 -18.52 1.19 42.00
N ARG A 396 -19.35 0.90 41.00
CA ARG A 396 -20.76 1.32 40.98
C ARG A 396 -21.57 0.67 42.09
N ALA A 397 -21.35 -0.62 42.37
CA ALA A 397 -21.98 -1.32 43.48
C ALA A 397 -21.55 -0.75 44.85
N ASP A 398 -20.27 -0.40 45.01
CA ASP A 398 -19.74 0.20 46.24
C ASP A 398 -20.34 1.58 46.53
N ALA A 399 -20.74 2.33 45.49
CA ALA A 399 -21.37 3.65 45.62
C ALA A 399 -22.79 3.62 46.22
N TYR A 400 -23.46 2.44 46.27
CA TYR A 400 -24.74 2.33 46.97
C TYR A 400 -24.56 2.41 48.49
N GLY A 401 -25.55 2.95 49.20
CA GLY A 401 -25.51 3.14 50.66
C GLY A 401 -25.35 1.84 51.46
N LYS A 402 -24.93 1.94 52.72
CA LYS A 402 -24.72 0.80 53.63
C LYS A 402 -26.00 -0.03 53.87
N ASP A 403 -27.17 0.59 53.78
CA ASP A 403 -28.46 -0.05 54.09
C ASP A 403 -28.99 -0.97 52.98
N GLN A 404 -28.28 -1.07 51.85
CA GLN A 404 -28.69 -1.86 50.68
C GLN A 404 -27.76 -3.05 50.41
N LEU A 405 -27.39 -3.80 51.45
CA LEU A 405 -26.48 -4.96 51.35
C LEU A 405 -26.96 -6.02 50.35
N ASP A 406 -28.26 -6.34 50.35
CA ASP A 406 -28.82 -7.33 49.42
C ASP A 406 -28.76 -6.85 47.97
N THR A 407 -28.99 -5.55 47.73
CA THR A 407 -28.84 -4.93 46.41
C THR A 407 -27.38 -4.97 45.95
N LYS A 408 -26.42 -4.65 46.83
CA LYS A 408 -24.97 -4.77 46.52
C LYS A 408 -24.59 -6.20 46.15
N ARG A 409 -25.09 -7.18 46.89
CA ARG A 409 -24.83 -8.60 46.62
C ARG A 409 -25.42 -9.05 45.29
N ARG A 410 -26.65 -8.64 44.99
CA ARG A 410 -27.31 -8.96 43.71
C ARG A 410 -26.54 -8.35 42.53
N ILE A 411 -26.23 -7.04 42.59
CA ILE A 411 -25.49 -6.35 41.53
C ILE A 411 -24.11 -6.96 41.34
N ALA A 412 -23.38 -7.27 42.42
CA ALA A 412 -22.06 -7.87 42.30
C ALA A 412 -22.09 -9.30 41.74
N THR A 413 -23.12 -10.09 42.06
CA THR A 413 -23.30 -11.44 41.49
C THR A 413 -23.66 -11.36 40.01
N GLU A 414 -24.59 -10.47 39.65
CA GLU A 414 -24.96 -10.19 38.25
C GLU A 414 -23.76 -9.66 37.45
N ALA A 415 -22.91 -8.83 38.04
CA ALA A 415 -21.68 -8.32 37.44
C ALA A 415 -20.64 -9.42 37.17
N VAL A 416 -20.49 -10.40 38.07
CA VAL A 416 -19.60 -11.55 37.85
C VAL A 416 -20.15 -12.47 36.74
N ASP A 417 -21.47 -12.66 36.69
CA ASP A 417 -22.13 -13.46 35.65
C ASP A 417 -22.16 -12.77 34.28
N SER A 418 -22.32 -11.45 34.24
CA SER A 418 -22.21 -10.65 33.01
C SER A 418 -20.77 -10.69 32.50
N PHE A 419 -19.80 -10.48 33.40
CA PHE A 419 -18.37 -10.55 33.13
C PHE A 419 -17.98 -11.90 32.53
N SER A 420 -18.41 -13.02 33.12
CA SER A 420 -18.08 -14.36 32.61
C SER A 420 -18.59 -14.52 31.17
N ARG A 421 -19.86 -14.18 30.92
CA ARG A 421 -20.46 -14.31 29.58
C ARG A 421 -19.82 -13.38 28.55
N GLN A 422 -19.50 -12.15 28.94
CA GLN A 422 -18.86 -11.17 28.08
C GLN A 422 -17.44 -11.58 27.73
N THR A 423 -16.67 -12.08 28.70
CA THR A 423 -15.29 -12.53 28.48
C THR A 423 -15.26 -13.73 27.54
N THR A 424 -16.23 -14.65 27.62
CA THR A 424 -16.36 -15.76 26.66
C THR A 424 -16.63 -15.29 25.25
N ARG A 425 -17.60 -14.39 25.07
CA ARG A 425 -17.90 -13.81 23.75
C ARG A 425 -16.70 -13.06 23.17
N TRP A 426 -15.97 -12.32 24.01
CA TRP A 426 -14.78 -11.59 23.57
C TRP A 426 -13.63 -12.50 23.18
N ALA A 427 -13.34 -13.53 23.97
CA ALA A 427 -12.30 -14.49 23.64
C ALA A 427 -12.65 -15.27 22.37
N ASP A 428 -13.91 -15.70 22.24
CA ASP A 428 -14.42 -16.36 21.03
C ASP A 428 -14.25 -15.48 19.79
N THR A 429 -14.70 -14.22 19.88
CA THR A 429 -14.55 -13.24 18.79
C THR A 429 -13.07 -12.99 18.47
N ALA A 430 -12.21 -12.86 19.48
CA ALA A 430 -10.80 -12.58 19.28
C ALA A 430 -10.04 -13.76 18.66
N VAL A 431 -10.35 -14.99 19.08
CA VAL A 431 -9.82 -16.22 18.49
C VAL A 431 -10.27 -16.32 17.03
N SER A 432 -11.57 -16.18 16.76
CA SER A 432 -12.09 -16.24 15.38
C SER A 432 -11.48 -15.18 14.48
N LYS A 433 -11.37 -13.93 14.96
CA LYS A 433 -10.72 -12.84 14.22
C LYS A 433 -9.23 -13.09 13.98
N ALA A 434 -8.54 -13.79 14.88
CA ALA A 434 -7.14 -14.16 14.68
C ALA A 434 -6.97 -15.21 13.57
N PHE A 435 -7.83 -16.24 13.53
CA PHE A 435 -7.84 -17.24 12.44
C PHE A 435 -8.22 -16.64 11.10
N GLU A 436 -9.25 -15.80 11.10
CA GLU A 436 -9.63 -15.01 9.94
C GLU A 436 -8.42 -14.21 9.42
N THR A 437 -7.76 -13.44 10.30
CA THR A 437 -6.55 -12.67 9.97
C THR A 437 -5.43 -13.55 9.39
N ALA A 438 -5.20 -14.74 9.97
CA ALA A 438 -4.18 -15.68 9.48
C ALA A 438 -4.51 -16.22 8.07
N SER A 439 -5.78 -16.58 7.82
CA SER A 439 -6.27 -17.01 6.51
C SER A 439 -6.02 -15.92 5.45
N TRP A 440 -6.30 -14.67 5.81
CA TRP A 440 -6.08 -13.53 4.93
C TRP A 440 -4.61 -13.21 4.66
N ILE A 441 -3.74 -13.34 5.66
CA ILE A 441 -2.28 -13.28 5.46
C ILE A 441 -1.87 -14.38 4.47
N GLY A 442 -2.41 -15.59 4.62
CA GLY A 442 -2.21 -16.68 3.68
C GLY A 442 -2.63 -16.35 2.25
N LEU A 443 -3.78 -15.67 2.07
CA LEU A 443 -4.24 -15.20 0.77
C LEU A 443 -3.29 -14.15 0.17
N ILE A 444 -2.87 -13.15 0.95
CA ILE A 444 -1.94 -12.10 0.50
C ILE A 444 -0.60 -12.73 0.07
N LEU A 445 -0.07 -13.65 0.88
CA LEU A 445 1.15 -14.38 0.56
C LEU A 445 0.99 -15.25 -0.70
N SER A 446 -0.20 -15.81 -0.93
CA SER A 446 -0.50 -16.59 -2.14
C SER A 446 -0.55 -15.71 -3.40
N ILE A 447 -1.22 -14.55 -3.33
CA ILE A 447 -1.21 -13.54 -4.40
C ILE A 447 0.23 -13.10 -4.71
N TYR A 448 1.00 -12.87 -3.65
CA TYR A 448 2.41 -12.50 -3.78
C TYR A 448 3.23 -13.60 -4.45
N GLY A 449 3.10 -14.85 -3.99
CA GLY A 449 3.77 -16.01 -4.59
C GLY A 449 3.40 -16.20 -6.07
N PHE A 450 2.14 -15.93 -6.43
CA PHE A 450 1.71 -15.93 -7.83
C PHE A 450 2.42 -14.86 -8.67
N ILE A 451 2.51 -13.62 -8.19
CA ILE A 451 3.24 -12.54 -8.89
C ILE A 451 4.71 -12.94 -9.10
N VAL A 452 5.33 -13.54 -8.10
CA VAL A 452 6.70 -14.04 -8.19
C VAL A 452 6.82 -15.14 -9.25
N ALA A 453 5.89 -16.09 -9.28
CA ALA A 453 5.89 -17.15 -10.28
C ALA A 453 5.75 -16.61 -11.71
N VAL A 454 4.82 -15.68 -11.94
CA VAL A 454 4.67 -15.00 -13.24
C VAL A 454 5.96 -14.29 -13.63
N LYS A 455 6.58 -13.54 -12.71
CA LYS A 455 7.84 -12.84 -12.98
C LYS A 455 8.97 -13.82 -13.32
N THR A 456 9.09 -14.95 -12.63
CA THR A 456 10.09 -15.98 -12.94
C THR A 456 9.91 -16.55 -14.34
N VAL A 457 8.67 -16.94 -14.69
CA VAL A 457 8.34 -17.44 -16.04
C VAL A 457 8.69 -16.41 -17.10
N MET A 458 8.36 -15.13 -16.87
CA MET A 458 8.70 -14.05 -17.79
C MET A 458 10.22 -13.87 -17.95
N VAL A 459 11.00 -13.92 -16.87
CA VAL A 459 12.47 -13.84 -16.98
C VAL A 459 13.02 -14.98 -17.84
N ILE A 460 12.56 -16.21 -17.63
CA ILE A 460 12.98 -17.37 -18.42
C ILE A 460 12.59 -17.19 -19.89
N MET A 461 11.35 -16.79 -20.16
CA MET A 461 10.84 -16.55 -21.51
C MET A 461 11.62 -15.43 -22.21
N SER A 462 11.97 -14.35 -21.50
CA SER A 462 12.78 -13.25 -22.05
C SER A 462 14.16 -13.72 -22.50
N ARG A 463 14.81 -14.60 -21.72
CA ARG A 463 16.11 -15.20 -22.07
C ARG A 463 16.07 -16.06 -23.32
N LEU A 464 14.96 -16.78 -23.53
CA LEU A 464 14.76 -17.60 -24.71
C LEU A 464 14.47 -16.76 -25.96
N LEU A 465 13.60 -15.75 -25.86
CA LEU A 465 13.18 -14.95 -27.01
C LEU A 465 14.25 -14.00 -27.51
N TYR A 466 14.98 -13.36 -26.62
CA TYR A 466 16.00 -12.39 -26.99
C TYR A 466 17.39 -13.01 -27.04
N ARG A 467 17.47 -14.33 -27.24
CA ARG A 467 18.75 -15.03 -27.34
C ARG A 467 19.59 -14.44 -28.46
N ASP A 468 20.86 -14.21 -28.18
CA ASP A 468 21.86 -13.87 -29.19
C ASP A 468 22.16 -15.10 -30.05
N THR A 469 21.48 -15.19 -31.19
CA THR A 469 21.78 -16.12 -32.27
C THR A 469 21.79 -15.35 -33.59
N PRO A 470 22.62 -15.74 -34.57
CA PRO A 470 22.70 -15.07 -35.87
C PRO A 470 21.34 -14.88 -36.54
N ASP A 471 20.43 -15.85 -36.37
CA ASP A 471 19.11 -15.87 -37.00
C ASP A 471 18.01 -15.17 -36.19
N ASN A 472 18.32 -14.58 -35.03
CA ASN A 472 17.31 -13.93 -34.19
C ASN A 472 17.29 -12.41 -34.40
N PRO A 473 16.28 -11.87 -35.10
CA PRO A 473 16.18 -10.43 -35.34
C PRO A 473 15.63 -9.65 -34.12
N LEU A 474 15.19 -10.35 -33.06
CA LEU A 474 14.51 -9.71 -31.94
C LEU A 474 15.50 -9.08 -30.97
N PHE A 475 15.24 -7.81 -30.63
CA PHE A 475 15.94 -7.07 -29.59
C PHE A 475 14.97 -6.70 -28.46
N ALA A 476 15.41 -6.90 -27.22
CA ALA A 476 14.71 -6.40 -26.05
C ALA A 476 14.91 -4.90 -25.95
N SER A 477 13.85 -4.12 -26.12
CA SER A 477 13.82 -2.68 -25.90
C SER A 477 12.65 -2.32 -24.99
N LEU A 478 12.84 -1.35 -24.09
CA LEU A 478 11.76 -0.92 -23.18
C LEU A 478 10.66 -0.19 -23.95
N LYS A 479 11.02 0.55 -25.01
CA LYS A 479 10.10 1.23 -25.94
C LYS A 479 10.61 1.15 -27.38
N PRO A 480 10.31 0.05 -28.12
CA PRO A 480 10.87 -0.18 -29.46
C PRO A 480 10.37 0.80 -30.54
N ASN A 481 9.23 1.47 -30.35
CA ASN A 481 8.54 2.24 -31.40
C ASN A 481 8.35 3.74 -31.08
N THR A 482 9.07 4.27 -30.10
CA THR A 482 9.01 5.72 -29.82
C THR A 482 9.98 6.46 -30.72
N LYS A 483 9.46 7.39 -31.54
CA LYS A 483 10.27 8.40 -32.22
C LYS A 483 10.79 9.37 -31.15
N ASN A 484 11.85 8.99 -30.46
CA ASN A 484 12.52 9.90 -29.54
C ASN A 484 13.39 10.89 -30.34
N PRO A 485 13.63 12.09 -29.79
CA PRO A 485 14.66 12.97 -30.33
C PRO A 485 15.99 12.21 -30.42
N VAL A 486 16.83 12.58 -31.39
CA VAL A 486 18.17 12.02 -31.53
C VAL A 486 18.92 12.29 -30.23
N SER A 487 19.28 11.22 -29.53
CA SER A 487 20.02 11.30 -28.28
C SER A 487 21.45 11.75 -28.52
N HIS A 488 21.97 12.58 -27.61
CA HIS A 488 23.38 12.96 -27.67
C HIS A 488 24.27 11.82 -27.17
N LEU A 489 25.50 11.76 -27.70
CA LEU A 489 26.49 10.77 -27.30
C LEU A 489 26.95 11.04 -25.85
N PRO A 490 26.89 10.06 -24.95
CA PRO A 490 27.51 10.20 -23.62
C PRO A 490 29.03 10.38 -23.77
N THR A 491 29.60 11.27 -22.97
CA THR A 491 31.03 11.64 -23.01
C THR A 491 31.71 11.22 -21.72
N VAL A 492 32.76 10.40 -21.82
CA VAL A 492 33.61 10.02 -20.68
C VAL A 492 34.52 11.22 -20.34
N VAL A 493 34.47 11.68 -19.09
CA VAL A 493 35.21 12.87 -18.63
C VAL A 493 36.44 12.48 -17.80
N GLY A 494 36.59 11.19 -17.46
CA GLY A 494 37.66 10.69 -16.58
C GLY A 494 37.28 10.80 -15.11
N ASN A 495 38.24 11.02 -14.23
CA ASN A 495 38.02 11.07 -12.78
C ASN A 495 37.55 12.43 -12.24
N GLU A 496 37.48 13.46 -13.09
CA GLU A 496 37.09 14.82 -12.71
C GLU A 496 36.11 15.41 -13.71
N ALA A 497 34.91 15.77 -13.26
CA ALA A 497 33.90 16.42 -14.09
C ALA A 497 33.76 17.90 -13.73
N VAL A 498 34.05 18.78 -14.69
CA VAL A 498 33.96 20.23 -14.50
C VAL A 498 32.52 20.70 -14.76
N ILE A 499 31.93 21.36 -13.75
CA ILE A 499 30.70 22.12 -13.85
C ILE A 499 31.08 23.57 -14.17
N PRO A 500 30.84 24.03 -15.41
CA PRO A 500 31.25 25.37 -15.80
C PRO A 500 30.43 26.44 -15.08
N TYR A 501 31.05 27.60 -14.86
CA TYR A 501 30.30 28.82 -14.57
C TYR A 501 29.29 29.09 -15.68
N ARG A 502 28.06 29.42 -15.31
CA ARG A 502 27.02 29.80 -16.26
C ARG A 502 26.36 31.11 -15.83
N PRO A 503 25.97 31.98 -16.76
CA PRO A 503 25.35 33.26 -16.40
C PRO A 503 24.05 33.06 -15.61
N PRO A 504 23.65 34.04 -14.79
CA PRO A 504 22.36 34.03 -14.09
C PRO A 504 21.19 33.66 -15.02
N GLY A 505 20.31 32.77 -14.56
CA GLY A 505 19.21 32.21 -15.35
C GLY A 505 19.53 30.86 -16.00
N SER A 506 20.79 30.43 -15.98
CA SER A 506 21.18 29.07 -16.37
C SER A 506 20.75 28.04 -15.33
N PRO A 507 20.52 26.77 -15.71
CA PRO A 507 20.11 25.75 -14.76
C PRO A 507 21.21 25.48 -13.72
N ASP A 508 20.81 25.49 -12.45
CA ASP A 508 21.61 25.00 -11.33
C ASP A 508 21.90 23.50 -11.44
N THR A 509 22.83 22.99 -10.64
CA THR A 509 23.19 21.56 -10.63
C THR A 509 22.96 20.96 -9.25
N TYR A 510 22.24 19.84 -9.19
CA TYR A 510 22.10 19.02 -7.99
C TYR A 510 23.17 17.94 -7.98
N ILE A 511 23.81 17.71 -6.83
CA ILE A 511 24.94 16.78 -6.65
C ILE A 511 24.70 15.94 -5.40
N ALA A 512 25.00 14.64 -5.46
CA ALA A 512 24.96 13.81 -4.26
C ALA A 512 26.05 14.21 -3.26
N LEU A 513 25.66 14.37 -1.99
CA LEU A 513 26.52 14.91 -0.93
C LEU A 513 27.77 14.06 -0.60
N ARG A 514 27.86 12.83 -1.12
CA ARG A 514 29.00 11.93 -0.87
C ARG A 514 30.23 12.22 -1.72
N TYR A 515 30.11 13.09 -2.73
CA TYR A 515 31.20 13.39 -3.66
C TYR A 515 31.93 14.66 -3.23
N GLU A 516 33.25 14.66 -3.43
CA GLU A 516 34.09 15.84 -3.21
C GLU A 516 33.83 16.87 -4.32
N ILE A 517 33.53 18.10 -3.90
CA ILE A 517 33.36 19.24 -4.80
C ILE A 517 34.52 20.20 -4.54
N ARG A 518 35.32 20.47 -5.56
CA ARG A 518 36.39 21.46 -5.51
C ARG A 518 35.90 22.80 -6.03
N ASN A 519 36.47 23.87 -5.49
CA ASN A 519 36.19 25.26 -5.88
C ASN A 519 34.74 25.74 -5.65
N ALA A 520 33.91 24.98 -4.92
CA ALA A 520 32.58 25.42 -4.49
C ALA A 520 32.08 24.66 -3.27
N VAL A 521 31.09 25.25 -2.58
CA VAL A 521 30.35 24.60 -1.49
C VAL A 521 28.90 24.45 -1.93
N ALA A 522 28.38 23.22 -1.86
CA ALA A 522 27.00 22.94 -2.24
C ALA A 522 26.03 23.21 -1.08
N ASN A 523 24.95 23.93 -1.38
CA ASN A 523 23.89 24.19 -0.40
C ASN A 523 22.97 22.98 -0.31
N VAL A 524 22.68 22.52 0.89
CA VAL A 524 21.77 21.40 1.12
C VAL A 524 20.36 21.75 0.62
N SER A 525 19.79 20.93 -0.27
CA SER A 525 18.48 21.16 -0.89
C SER A 525 17.73 19.86 -1.17
N LEU A 526 16.40 19.95 -1.24
CA LEU A 526 15.53 18.85 -1.62
C LEU A 526 15.21 18.95 -3.13
N PRO A 527 15.79 18.09 -3.98
CA PRO A 527 15.52 18.14 -5.42
C PRO A 527 14.07 17.74 -5.70
N GLN A 528 13.37 18.54 -6.50
CA GLN A 528 12.05 18.20 -7.08
C GLN A 528 11.08 17.59 -6.05
N PRO A 529 10.58 18.36 -5.06
CA PRO A 529 9.75 17.84 -3.98
C PRO A 529 8.53 17.04 -4.45
N GLY A 530 7.97 17.39 -5.62
CA GLY A 530 6.77 16.74 -6.16
C GLY A 530 7.00 15.43 -6.94
N THR A 531 8.23 15.10 -7.36
CA THR A 531 8.50 13.95 -8.25
C THR A 531 9.64 13.10 -7.71
N GLY A 532 9.53 11.77 -7.81
CA GLY A 532 10.63 10.85 -7.47
C GLY A 532 10.88 10.61 -5.97
N ILE A 533 9.95 10.99 -5.08
CA ILE A 533 10.09 10.84 -3.62
C ILE A 533 10.44 9.40 -3.23
N PHE A 534 9.70 8.41 -3.74
CA PHE A 534 9.94 7.00 -3.41
C PHE A 534 11.30 6.48 -3.88
N GLY A 535 11.76 6.88 -5.06
CA GLY A 535 13.08 6.50 -5.58
C GLY A 535 14.21 7.08 -4.74
N ARG A 536 14.05 8.35 -4.31
CA ARG A 536 14.94 8.97 -3.31
C ARG A 536 14.87 8.28 -1.96
N MET A 537 13.68 7.81 -1.58
CA MET A 537 13.45 7.15 -0.31
C MET A 537 14.24 5.85 -0.20
N LEU A 538 14.11 5.01 -1.22
CA LEU A 538 14.73 3.70 -1.28
C LEU A 538 16.25 3.78 -1.51
N SER A 539 16.75 4.83 -2.16
CA SER A 539 18.19 5.04 -2.40
C SER A 539 18.91 5.80 -1.27
N GLY A 540 18.18 6.30 -0.26
CA GLY A 540 18.75 7.11 0.81
C GLY A 540 19.21 8.52 0.37
N ARG A 541 18.76 9.01 -0.79
CA ARG A 541 19.20 10.29 -1.38
C ARG A 541 18.10 11.34 -1.40
N TYR A 542 17.50 11.59 -0.25
CA TYR A 542 16.46 12.61 -0.10
C TYR A 542 16.99 14.01 -0.26
N VAL A 543 18.24 14.22 0.14
CA VAL A 543 18.89 15.51 0.25
C VAL A 543 20.12 15.50 -0.65
N LEU A 544 20.24 16.53 -1.48
CA LEU A 544 21.37 16.73 -2.39
C LEU A 544 22.00 18.10 -2.13
N GLY A 545 23.25 18.26 -2.55
CA GLY A 545 23.88 19.57 -2.66
C GLY A 545 23.37 20.29 -3.91
N LEU A 546 22.99 21.56 -3.79
CA LEU A 546 22.63 22.45 -4.88
C LEU A 546 23.82 23.40 -5.12
N LEU A 547 24.45 23.26 -6.28
CA LEU A 547 25.40 24.23 -6.80
C LEU A 547 24.67 25.22 -7.72
N ARG A 548 24.69 26.49 -7.34
CA ARG A 548 24.21 27.57 -8.19
C ARG A 548 25.29 27.90 -9.22
N THR A 549 25.02 27.62 -10.49
CA THR A 549 26.03 27.75 -11.57
C THR A 549 26.47 29.21 -11.78
N SER A 550 25.62 30.16 -11.40
CA SER A 550 25.87 31.60 -11.41
C SER A 550 26.74 32.12 -10.27
N SER A 551 26.95 31.33 -9.20
CA SER A 551 27.83 31.70 -8.09
C SER A 551 29.16 30.97 -8.12
N LEU A 552 29.43 30.18 -9.16
CA LEU A 552 30.69 29.48 -9.31
C LEU A 552 31.82 30.45 -9.71
N PRO A 553 33.08 30.16 -9.35
CA PRO A 553 34.23 30.84 -9.94
C PRO A 553 34.20 30.72 -11.47
N LYS A 554 34.82 31.65 -12.20
CA LYS A 554 34.87 31.61 -13.68
C LYS A 554 35.46 30.30 -14.23
N GLU A 555 36.35 29.67 -13.48
CA GLU A 555 36.96 28.37 -13.78
C GLU A 555 35.99 27.19 -13.57
N GLY A 556 34.83 27.42 -12.95
CA GLY A 556 33.85 26.41 -12.60
C GLY A 556 34.11 25.76 -11.24
N ALA A 557 33.36 24.69 -10.97
CA ALA A 557 33.62 23.77 -9.87
C ALA A 557 33.84 22.38 -10.44
N SER A 558 34.62 21.54 -9.77
CA SER A 558 34.86 20.18 -10.24
C SER A 558 34.37 19.14 -9.24
N ILE A 559 33.79 18.07 -9.76
CA ILE A 559 33.44 16.89 -9.00
C ILE A 559 34.55 15.87 -9.23
N VAL A 560 35.16 15.39 -8.15
CA VAL A 560 36.27 14.44 -8.23
C VAL A 560 35.85 13.08 -7.68
N VAL A 561 36.22 12.03 -8.39
CA VAL A 561 36.14 10.64 -7.93
C VAL A 561 37.53 10.02 -7.88
N ASN A 562 37.72 9.07 -6.97
CA ASN A 562 38.99 8.36 -6.85
C ASN A 562 39.11 7.30 -7.96
N ALA A 563 40.28 7.20 -8.57
CA ALA A 563 40.59 6.10 -9.48
C ALA A 563 40.42 4.74 -8.75
N PRO A 564 39.90 3.69 -9.41
CA PRO A 564 39.68 3.55 -10.87
C PRO A 564 38.31 4.04 -11.37
N SER A 565 37.53 4.75 -10.55
CA SER A 565 36.22 5.25 -10.98
C SER A 565 36.35 6.38 -12.00
N GLU A 566 35.40 6.42 -12.93
CA GLU A 566 35.28 7.49 -13.92
C GLU A 566 33.89 8.13 -13.88
N LEU A 567 33.81 9.32 -14.44
CA LEU A 567 32.61 10.13 -14.57
C LEU A 567 32.23 10.20 -16.05
N VAL A 568 30.95 9.99 -16.31
CA VAL A 568 30.36 10.08 -17.64
C VAL A 568 29.25 11.12 -17.64
N THR A 569 29.33 12.06 -18.56
CA THR A 569 28.32 13.10 -18.75
C THR A 569 27.43 12.75 -19.92
N TRP A 570 26.12 12.82 -19.71
CA TRP A 570 25.10 12.64 -20.72
C TRP A 570 24.22 13.88 -20.80
N SER A 571 24.38 14.67 -21.86
CA SER A 571 23.57 15.88 -22.12
C SER A 571 22.25 15.52 -22.78
N LEU A 572 21.14 15.72 -22.08
CA LEU A 572 19.81 15.37 -22.56
C LEU A 572 19.17 16.55 -23.30
N ALA A 573 18.63 16.29 -24.49
CA ALA A 573 17.79 17.23 -25.22
C ALA A 573 16.39 17.38 -24.56
N PRO A 574 15.62 18.44 -24.89
CA PRO A 574 14.26 18.58 -24.38
C PRO A 574 13.38 17.36 -24.73
N GLY A 575 12.83 16.70 -23.71
CA GLY A 575 12.00 15.51 -23.89
C GLY A 575 12.77 14.21 -24.17
N GLU A 576 14.11 14.25 -24.25
CA GLU A 576 14.92 13.05 -24.28
C GLU A 576 14.79 12.29 -22.96
N GLU A 577 14.60 10.97 -23.03
CA GLU A 577 14.49 10.11 -21.86
C GLU A 577 15.61 9.06 -21.88
N ILE A 578 16.32 8.94 -20.77
CA ILE A 578 17.27 7.85 -20.52
C ILE A 578 16.90 7.09 -19.25
N ILE A 579 17.17 5.79 -19.22
CA ILE A 579 17.15 5.00 -18.00
C ILE A 579 18.53 5.07 -17.35
N LEU A 580 18.56 5.20 -16.03
CA LEU A 580 19.80 5.23 -15.25
C LEU A 580 19.69 4.40 -13.97
N ARG A 581 20.83 3.92 -13.48
CA ARG A 581 20.97 3.38 -12.13
C ARG A 581 21.09 4.54 -11.15
N TYR A 582 20.09 4.68 -10.27
CA TYR A 582 20.03 5.80 -9.36
C TYR A 582 21.23 5.86 -8.41
N ASP A 583 21.78 4.72 -8.00
CA ASP A 583 22.96 4.62 -7.13
C ASP A 583 24.25 5.13 -7.77
N ASP A 584 24.28 5.20 -9.10
CA ASP A 584 25.43 5.65 -9.89
C ASP A 584 25.28 7.13 -10.32
N LEU A 585 24.13 7.75 -10.06
CA LEU A 585 23.89 9.18 -10.35
C LEU A 585 24.79 10.04 -9.45
N VAL A 586 25.59 10.93 -10.04
CA VAL A 586 26.50 11.84 -9.32
C VAL A 586 25.86 13.21 -9.22
N ALA A 587 25.48 13.76 -10.37
CA ALA A 587 24.90 15.08 -10.48
C ALA A 587 23.89 15.14 -11.63
N PHE A 588 23.00 16.13 -11.59
CA PHE A 588 22.11 16.45 -12.71
C PHE A 588 21.71 17.92 -12.70
N SER A 589 21.47 18.47 -13.88
CA SER A 589 20.95 19.83 -14.04
C SER A 589 19.54 19.95 -13.47
N SER A 590 19.19 21.11 -12.90
CA SER A 590 17.90 21.36 -12.25
C SER A 590 16.70 21.23 -13.19
N THR A 591 16.93 21.38 -14.49
CA THR A 591 15.95 21.17 -15.57
C THR A 591 15.68 19.70 -15.89
N VAL A 592 16.57 18.78 -15.52
CA VAL A 592 16.39 17.34 -15.76
C VAL A 592 15.40 16.78 -14.75
N ARG A 593 14.25 16.30 -15.21
CA ARG A 593 13.23 15.69 -14.34
C ARG A 593 13.55 14.22 -14.07
N LEU A 594 13.64 13.85 -12.79
CA LEU A 594 13.80 12.46 -12.37
C LEU A 594 12.44 11.81 -12.15
N ALA A 595 12.22 10.64 -12.75
CA ALA A 595 10.98 9.88 -12.65
C ALA A 595 11.24 8.38 -12.51
N ILE A 596 10.17 7.64 -12.18
CA ILE A 596 10.19 6.17 -12.17
C ILE A 596 9.33 5.70 -13.34
N GLU A 597 9.90 4.87 -14.21
CA GLU A 597 9.18 4.12 -15.24
C GLU A 597 8.86 2.73 -14.69
N ILE A 598 7.57 2.40 -14.62
CA ILE A 598 7.12 1.05 -14.26
C ILE A 598 6.84 0.30 -15.55
N ASN A 599 7.71 -0.63 -15.90
CA ASN A 599 7.57 -1.44 -17.11
C ASN A 599 7.49 -2.93 -16.75
N PHE A 600 6.35 -3.55 -17.09
CA PHE A 600 6.07 -4.99 -16.91
C PHE A 600 6.24 -5.76 -18.22
N SER A 601 6.96 -5.20 -19.18
CA SER A 601 7.26 -5.91 -20.41
C SER A 601 8.29 -7.01 -20.16
N LEU A 602 8.31 -7.98 -21.07
CA LEU A 602 9.23 -9.10 -21.07
C LEU A 602 10.67 -8.62 -21.28
N GLN A 603 10.82 -7.53 -22.04
CA GLN A 603 12.08 -6.82 -22.22
C GLN A 603 12.55 -6.21 -20.89
N ALA A 604 11.65 -5.70 -20.06
CA ALA A 604 11.99 -5.18 -18.75
C ALA A 604 12.43 -6.29 -17.78
N THR A 605 11.79 -7.46 -17.82
CA THR A 605 12.18 -8.60 -16.97
C THR A 605 13.60 -9.07 -17.21
N LEU A 606 14.15 -8.81 -18.39
CA LEU A 606 15.56 -9.04 -18.71
C LEU A 606 16.47 -8.39 -17.68
N PHE A 607 16.12 -7.25 -17.10
CA PHE A 607 16.94 -6.56 -16.10
C PHE A 607 16.62 -6.98 -14.65
N GLY A 608 15.74 -7.97 -14.44
CA GLY A 608 15.32 -8.47 -13.12
C GLY A 608 14.43 -7.50 -12.32
N ARG A 609 14.10 -6.34 -12.90
CA ARG A 609 13.35 -5.24 -12.25
C ARG A 609 12.23 -4.73 -13.14
N PHE A 610 11.16 -4.26 -12.50
CA PHE A 610 10.05 -3.57 -13.18
C PHE A 610 10.08 -2.05 -13.00
N LEU A 611 10.82 -1.60 -11.99
CA LEU A 611 10.98 -0.19 -11.66
C LEU A 611 12.32 0.28 -12.20
N PHE A 612 12.27 1.26 -13.10
CA PHE A 612 13.45 1.89 -13.67
C PHE A 612 13.45 3.36 -13.30
N HIS A 613 14.61 3.88 -12.89
CA HIS A 613 14.76 5.32 -12.72
C HIS A 613 15.08 5.92 -14.08
N LYS A 614 14.39 7.00 -14.45
CA LYS A 614 14.62 7.70 -15.69
C LYS A 614 14.91 9.17 -15.45
N ALA A 615 15.80 9.72 -16.27
CA ALA A 615 16.04 11.15 -16.39
C ALA A 615 15.38 11.65 -17.68
N ILE A 616 14.72 12.80 -17.59
CA ILE A 616 14.02 13.43 -18.70
C ILE A 616 14.59 14.83 -18.88
N GLY A 617 15.14 15.10 -20.05
CA GLY A 617 15.79 16.37 -20.38
C GLY A 617 14.83 17.56 -20.50
N PRO A 618 15.38 18.78 -20.64
CA PRO A 618 16.77 19.03 -21.02
C PRO A 618 17.76 19.15 -19.86
N GLY A 619 19.06 18.97 -20.15
CA GLY A 619 20.18 19.26 -19.26
C GLY A 619 21.12 18.07 -19.05
N ASP A 620 22.17 18.28 -18.27
CA ASP A 620 23.24 17.29 -18.10
C ASP A 620 22.92 16.32 -16.96
N VAL A 621 23.26 15.05 -17.17
CA VAL A 621 23.28 13.98 -16.15
C VAL A 621 24.71 13.46 -16.05
N ILE A 622 25.28 13.47 -14.85
CA ILE A 622 26.63 12.97 -14.59
C ILE A 622 26.50 11.70 -13.76
N MET A 623 27.18 10.63 -14.19
CA MET A 623 27.16 9.34 -13.50
C MET A 623 28.57 8.82 -13.24
N GLN A 624 28.70 7.97 -12.22
CA GLN A 624 29.93 7.29 -11.85
C GLN A 624 29.93 5.86 -12.37
N THR A 625 31.05 5.44 -12.96
CA THR A 625 31.42 4.02 -13.14
C THR A 625 32.42 3.64 -12.05
N GLN A 626 32.43 2.37 -11.62
CA GLN A 626 33.36 1.90 -10.59
C GLN A 626 34.75 1.64 -11.16
N GLY A 627 34.83 1.19 -12.42
CA GLY A 627 36.06 1.15 -13.21
C GLY A 627 35.97 2.07 -14.43
N GLU A 628 36.71 1.70 -15.47
CA GLU A 628 36.71 2.38 -16.77
C GLU A 628 35.30 2.39 -17.40
N ALA A 629 34.89 3.55 -17.89
CA ALA A 629 33.62 3.74 -18.55
C ALA A 629 33.72 3.38 -20.03
N VAL A 630 32.73 2.64 -20.53
CA VAL A 630 32.56 2.39 -21.97
C VAL A 630 31.25 3.00 -22.40
N ALA A 631 31.30 3.97 -23.31
CA ALA A 631 30.17 4.84 -23.62
C ALA A 631 29.89 4.95 -25.13
N GLY A 632 28.60 5.07 -25.47
CA GLY A 632 28.19 5.44 -26.82
C GLY A 632 28.40 4.37 -27.90
N HIS A 633 29.12 4.72 -28.98
CA HIS A 633 29.33 3.88 -30.17
C HIS A 633 30.69 3.17 -30.21
N GLU A 634 31.46 3.22 -29.13
CA GLU A 634 32.75 2.52 -29.05
C GLU A 634 32.61 1.05 -29.45
N LYS A 635 33.63 0.53 -30.14
CA LYS A 635 33.64 -0.87 -30.60
C LYS A 635 33.48 -1.83 -29.42
N ASP A 636 34.07 -1.47 -28.28
CA ASP A 636 34.03 -2.23 -27.03
C ASP A 636 32.66 -2.20 -26.35
N ALA A 637 31.82 -1.22 -26.72
CA ALA A 637 30.43 -1.18 -26.29
C ALA A 637 29.56 -2.21 -27.04
N ALA A 638 30.01 -2.72 -28.19
CA ALA A 638 29.32 -3.77 -28.94
C ALA A 638 29.56 -5.19 -28.38
N GLU A 639 30.55 -5.35 -27.51
CA GLU A 639 30.83 -6.63 -26.85
C GLU A 639 29.72 -7.03 -25.87
N SER A 640 29.57 -8.34 -25.65
CA SER A 640 28.58 -8.83 -24.70
C SER A 640 29.07 -8.67 -23.27
N ARG A 641 28.29 -7.97 -22.44
CA ARG A 641 28.66 -7.60 -21.07
C ARG A 641 27.57 -7.98 -20.09
N ARG A 642 27.90 -8.15 -18.81
CA ARG A 642 26.87 -8.49 -17.79
C ARG A 642 25.80 -7.40 -17.71
N ALA A 643 24.55 -7.77 -17.50
CA ALA A 643 23.48 -6.77 -17.35
C ALA A 643 23.69 -5.81 -16.16
N THR A 644 24.49 -6.19 -15.17
CA THR A 644 24.80 -5.34 -14.01
C THR A 644 25.79 -4.23 -14.31
N SER A 645 26.66 -4.39 -15.33
CA SER A 645 27.57 -3.32 -15.75
C SER A 645 26.84 -2.17 -16.45
N LEU A 646 25.58 -2.35 -16.84
CA LEU A 646 24.78 -1.32 -17.49
C LEU A 646 24.38 -0.23 -16.49
N LYS A 647 24.94 0.96 -16.64
CA LYS A 647 24.71 2.12 -15.76
C LYS A 647 23.57 3.00 -16.26
N ALA A 648 23.56 3.31 -17.54
CA ALA A 648 22.47 4.03 -18.20
C ALA A 648 22.33 3.66 -19.67
N TRP A 649 21.15 3.89 -20.23
CA TRP A 649 20.85 3.61 -21.63
C TRP A 649 19.60 4.36 -22.09
N GLU A 650 19.46 4.55 -23.39
CA GLU A 650 18.23 5.08 -23.97
C GLU A 650 17.05 4.14 -23.78
N LEU A 651 15.82 4.66 -23.63
CA LEU A 651 14.63 3.80 -23.51
C LEU A 651 14.41 2.87 -24.72
N GLN A 652 14.87 3.28 -25.90
CA GLN A 652 14.74 2.52 -27.14
C GLN A 652 15.89 1.54 -27.38
N ALA A 653 16.93 1.55 -26.53
CA ALA A 653 18.08 0.68 -26.71
C ALA A 653 17.67 -0.80 -26.81
N GLY A 654 18.17 -1.48 -27.84
CA GLY A 654 17.89 -2.87 -28.11
C GLY A 654 18.98 -3.77 -27.52
N PHE A 655 18.57 -4.87 -26.89
CA PHE A 655 19.48 -5.84 -26.28
C PHE A 655 19.18 -7.27 -26.72
N GLN A 656 20.23 -8.02 -27.03
CA GLN A 656 20.19 -9.48 -27.13
C GLN A 656 20.88 -10.10 -25.91
N ILE A 657 20.57 -11.35 -25.61
CA ILE A 657 20.98 -12.04 -24.40
C ILE A 657 21.88 -13.22 -24.78
N GLN A 658 23.09 -13.21 -24.25
CA GLN A 658 23.95 -14.38 -24.22
C GLN A 658 23.78 -15.07 -22.86
N SER A 659 23.11 -16.21 -22.85
CA SER A 659 22.90 -17.00 -21.63
C SER A 659 22.98 -18.49 -21.93
N ASN A 660 23.48 -19.26 -20.95
CA ASN A 660 23.31 -20.71 -20.98
C ASN A 660 21.84 -21.04 -20.66
N LEU A 661 21.17 -21.71 -21.60
CA LEU A 661 19.75 -22.03 -21.56
C LEU A 661 19.42 -23.37 -20.91
N ASP A 662 20.40 -24.01 -20.27
CA ASP A 662 20.14 -25.13 -19.36
C ASP A 662 19.56 -24.61 -18.04
N TRP A 663 18.82 -25.45 -17.30
CA TRP A 663 18.25 -25.05 -16.02
C TRP A 663 19.33 -24.50 -15.06
N ARG A 664 20.52 -25.11 -15.01
CA ARG A 664 21.64 -24.60 -14.20
C ARG A 664 22.09 -23.23 -14.67
N GLY A 665 22.20 -23.02 -15.98
CA GLY A 665 22.57 -21.73 -16.57
C GLY A 665 21.55 -20.64 -16.27
N VAL A 666 20.27 -20.98 -16.35
CA VAL A 666 19.17 -20.04 -16.07
C VAL A 666 19.17 -19.60 -14.59
N TYR A 667 19.25 -20.55 -13.66
CA TYR A 667 19.12 -20.25 -12.23
C TYR A 667 20.43 -19.80 -11.56
N LEU A 668 21.56 -20.39 -11.94
CA LEU A 668 22.84 -20.21 -11.24
C LEU A 668 23.80 -19.28 -11.98
N ALA A 669 23.80 -19.31 -13.32
CA ALA A 669 24.76 -18.53 -14.10
C ALA A 669 24.24 -17.11 -14.39
N PRO A 670 25.15 -16.12 -14.46
CA PRO A 670 24.81 -14.81 -14.99
C PRO A 670 24.54 -14.91 -16.50
N TYR A 671 23.94 -13.87 -17.05
CA TYR A 671 23.78 -13.70 -18.49
C TYR A 671 24.43 -12.38 -18.89
N ASN A 672 24.92 -12.36 -20.12
CA ASN A 672 25.45 -11.17 -20.74
C ASN A 672 24.40 -10.61 -21.71
N ILE A 673 24.47 -9.32 -21.94
CA ILE A 673 23.66 -8.56 -22.87
C ILE A 673 24.57 -8.01 -23.95
N ARG A 674 24.14 -8.10 -25.19
CA ARG A 674 24.77 -7.46 -26.34
C ARG A 674 23.86 -6.36 -26.85
N LYS A 675 24.38 -5.15 -27.02
CA LYS A 675 23.57 -4.03 -27.51
C LYS A 675 23.35 -4.11 -29.02
N GLN A 676 22.28 -3.49 -29.48
CA GLN A 676 22.07 -3.18 -30.89
C GLN A 676 23.03 -2.06 -31.33
N ALA A 677 23.58 -2.14 -32.54
CA ALA A 677 24.66 -1.27 -33.01
C ALA A 677 24.42 0.24 -32.82
N ARG A 678 23.17 0.70 -33.03
CA ARG A 678 22.78 2.11 -32.93
C ARG A 678 22.37 2.57 -31.53
N SER A 679 22.32 1.67 -30.55
CA SER A 679 21.89 2.03 -29.19
C SER A 679 23.01 2.73 -28.42
N LEU A 680 22.65 3.83 -27.74
CA LEU A 680 23.53 4.53 -26.81
C LEU A 680 23.31 4.02 -25.38
N LEU A 681 24.41 3.82 -24.69
CA LEU A 681 24.45 3.34 -23.32
C LEU A 681 25.79 3.69 -22.65
N ILE A 682 25.86 3.41 -21.35
CA ILE A 682 27.06 3.50 -20.53
C ILE A 682 27.22 2.18 -19.79
N TYR A 683 28.36 1.53 -20.02
CA TYR A 683 28.83 0.36 -19.31
C TYR A 683 29.96 0.71 -18.33
N ASP A 684 30.07 -0.12 -17.30
CA ASP A 684 31.15 -0.10 -16.31
C ASP A 684 32.05 -1.33 -16.52
N ASN A 685 33.33 -1.12 -16.84
CA ASN A 685 34.34 -2.19 -16.95
C ASN A 685 34.88 -2.64 -15.59
N GLY A 686 34.50 -1.96 -14.51
CA GLY A 686 34.96 -2.29 -13.17
C GLY A 686 34.60 -3.73 -12.79
N PRO A 687 35.48 -4.43 -12.05
CA PRO A 687 35.15 -5.74 -11.51
C PRO A 687 34.06 -5.59 -10.46
N GLU A 688 32.78 -5.66 -10.86
CA GLU A 688 31.71 -6.08 -9.96
C GLU A 688 31.91 -7.59 -9.67
N ASN A 689 33.04 -7.94 -9.04
CA ASN A 689 33.39 -9.27 -8.54
C ASN A 689 32.79 -9.50 -7.13
N SER A 690 31.63 -8.91 -6.85
CA SER A 690 30.91 -9.31 -5.66
C SER A 690 30.56 -10.80 -5.82
N ARG A 691 30.85 -11.64 -4.82
CA ARG A 691 30.45 -13.08 -4.85
C ARG A 691 28.96 -13.28 -5.14
N TRP A 692 28.16 -12.25 -4.93
CA TRP A 692 26.73 -12.22 -5.17
C TRP A 692 26.31 -11.74 -6.56
N SER A 693 27.17 -11.03 -7.31
CA SER A 693 26.88 -10.58 -8.71
C SER A 693 27.08 -11.69 -9.73
N SER A 694 27.73 -12.80 -9.35
CA SER A 694 27.87 -13.99 -10.20
C SER A 694 26.67 -14.94 -10.15
N LEU A 695 25.71 -14.75 -9.24
CA LEU A 695 24.54 -15.62 -9.13
C LEU A 695 23.43 -15.17 -10.09
N GLY A 696 22.87 -16.12 -10.84
CA GLY A 696 21.79 -15.94 -11.82
C GLY A 696 20.43 -15.54 -11.21
N LEU A 697 19.35 -16.25 -11.61
CA LEU A 697 18.00 -15.98 -11.11
C LEU A 697 17.88 -16.12 -9.58
N ILE A 698 18.76 -16.91 -8.94
CA ILE A 698 18.82 -17.00 -7.47
C ILE A 698 19.10 -15.66 -6.80
N LYS A 699 19.94 -14.79 -7.35
CA LYS A 699 20.13 -13.44 -6.79
C LYS A 699 18.82 -12.67 -6.78
N ALA A 700 18.09 -12.81 -7.89
CA ALA A 700 16.80 -12.19 -8.01
C ALA A 700 15.79 -12.81 -7.04
N VAL A 701 15.99 -13.98 -6.39
CA VAL A 701 15.07 -14.50 -5.36
C VAL A 701 14.87 -13.46 -4.26
N ARG A 702 15.92 -12.75 -3.85
CA ARG A 702 15.77 -11.62 -2.91
C ARG A 702 14.95 -10.47 -3.50
N THR A 703 15.15 -10.15 -4.77
CA THR A 703 14.41 -9.12 -5.54
C THR A 703 13.03 -9.61 -6.07
N PHE A 704 12.73 -10.89 -5.89
CA PHE A 704 11.48 -11.56 -6.23
C PHE A 704 10.63 -11.61 -4.97
N LEU A 705 11.25 -11.91 -3.81
CA LEU A 705 10.66 -11.94 -2.48
C LEU A 705 10.51 -10.54 -1.84
N LEU A 706 11.03 -9.49 -2.49
CA LEU A 706 10.71 -8.10 -2.17
C LEU A 706 10.02 -7.45 -3.38
N PRO A 707 8.87 -6.79 -3.21
CA PRO A 707 8.17 -6.13 -4.32
C PRO A 707 8.89 -4.91 -4.91
N PHE A 708 9.96 -4.44 -4.25
CA PHE A 708 10.64 -3.16 -4.49
C PHE A 708 12.14 -3.35 -4.76
#